data_AF-A0A7K4J626-F1
#
_entry.id   AF-A0A7K4J626-F1
#
_cell.length_a   1.000
_cell.length_b   1.000
_cell.length_c   1.000
_cell.angle_alpha   90.00
_cell.angle_beta   90.00
_cell.angle_gamma   90.00
#
_symmetry.space_group_name_H-M   'P 1'
#
loop_
_entity.id
_entity.type
_entity.pdbx_description
1 polymer ?
#
loop_
_entity_poly.entity_id
_entity_poly.type
_entity_poly.pdbx_seq_one_letter_code
_entity_poly.pdbx_strand_id
1 'polypeptide(L)'
;YQPCEPASVRERVAALELRYRQLVELARRRRARLEESRRLWKFFWDAGEEEAWMRQQERLLLADDVGRDLASSARLLRRHDAVRQELSGRAGPLEHALAQGRALVAQDRSGAAEVAQRVRELEERWRALANLAAQRERRLREAAGVFQLQADAGDVEAWLEEAWRVVASAELGRDEDSTRSLARQHRELQEEVRSHRRAIDVLHEQAGSLPPALADGVATRLPALEGRYQELAARAERRQRELDDALGFYTMRSEADACALWLGEKERWLRAMAVPQKLEDLEVVQQRLETLEPEMKKLETRVATVNRVAEELLAADQRNQESIRATRQELNDRWERVRALAERRKEALTSALNIQNFHLECDETAAWMRDKTHAIESTRDSGDDVASASALQRKLCGIARDLAAIEGKVKELRAVADALASEREEKTPQIRARAAAMEAAWEELRRELRRRQEALGEAAELQRLLRDAVALQAWLARAQAAAACDDVPATLAEAERMLSQHESLGKEIAQRGDDYRAACAAGRQAAAAAEEEEEDARRRSLRLRLDALDAGWEELAQLWQRRQQRLRHDVAFRLFLRDCEQAAGSLAAQEFALAHVELPASLPGAEAAVKKQEDLVGAVDVLGERAQALAAAGRRLVAEGNPHEQEVQELVEALEGRQRRNREAAQELLERLRDNRELQRFLQDAQEVR
;
A
#
# COMPACT_ATOMS: atom_id res chain seq x y z
N TYR A 1 -48.53 176.47 8.14
CA TYR A 1 -47.87 175.19 7.81
C TYR A 1 -46.39 175.41 8.03
N GLN A 2 -45.88 175.08 9.23
CA GLN A 2 -44.45 175.18 9.53
C GLN A 2 -43.81 173.84 9.15
N PRO A 3 -42.73 173.83 8.34
CA PRO A 3 -41.96 172.62 8.11
C PRO A 3 -41.37 172.16 9.44
N CYS A 4 -41.60 170.88 9.74
CA CYS A 4 -41.16 170.21 10.96
C CYS A 4 -39.64 170.02 10.92
N GLU A 5 -38.96 170.44 11.99
CA GLU A 5 -37.51 170.29 12.17
C GLU A 5 -37.07 168.82 11.96
N PRO A 6 -36.08 168.56 11.07
CA PRO A 6 -35.59 167.20 10.79
C PRO A 6 -35.15 166.43 12.04
N ALA A 7 -34.71 167.14 13.09
CA ALA A 7 -34.34 166.57 14.37
C ALA A 7 -35.51 165.90 15.10
N SER A 8 -36.71 166.49 15.07
CA SER A 8 -37.89 165.92 15.76
C SER A 8 -38.45 164.66 15.08
N VAL A 9 -38.30 164.55 13.76
CA VAL A 9 -38.63 163.35 13.00
C VAL A 9 -37.62 162.24 13.33
N ARG A 10 -36.31 162.57 13.41
CA ARG A 10 -35.27 161.61 13.81
C ARG A 10 -35.45 161.09 15.24
N GLU A 11 -35.79 161.96 16.21
CA GLU A 11 -36.11 161.53 17.58
C GLU A 11 -37.34 160.64 17.64
N ARG A 12 -38.42 160.98 16.92
CA ARG A 12 -39.64 160.14 16.88
C ARG A 12 -39.37 158.79 16.22
N VAL A 13 -38.57 158.74 15.16
CA VAL A 13 -38.13 157.48 14.52
C VAL A 13 -37.26 156.67 15.48
N ALA A 14 -36.27 157.27 16.15
CA ALA A 14 -35.44 156.57 17.13
C ALA A 14 -36.25 156.03 18.33
N ALA A 15 -37.24 156.78 18.82
CA ALA A 15 -38.16 156.33 19.86
C ALA A 15 -39.08 155.18 19.38
N LEU A 16 -39.54 155.23 18.11
CA LEU A 16 -40.30 154.16 17.48
C LEU A 16 -39.44 152.89 17.29
N GLU A 17 -38.19 153.03 16.85
CA GLU A 17 -37.24 151.93 16.73
C GLU A 17 -36.94 151.28 18.09
N LEU A 18 -36.75 152.08 19.14
CA LEU A 18 -36.56 151.58 20.50
C LEU A 18 -37.78 150.80 20.99
N ARG A 19 -38.99 151.35 20.82
CA ARG A 19 -40.25 150.68 21.18
C ARG A 19 -40.48 149.41 20.36
N TYR A 20 -40.15 149.42 19.07
CA TYR A 20 -40.22 148.24 18.20
C TYR A 20 -39.25 147.15 18.68
N ARG A 21 -38.00 147.49 19.01
CA ARG A 21 -37.02 146.55 19.59
C ARG A 21 -37.51 145.97 20.92
N GLN A 22 -38.10 146.78 21.80
CA GLN A 22 -38.71 146.32 23.05
C GLN A 22 -39.88 145.37 22.80
N LEU A 23 -40.77 145.67 21.85
CA LEU A 23 -41.88 144.80 21.47
C LEU A 23 -41.38 143.46 20.90
N VAL A 24 -40.37 143.48 20.02
CA VAL A 24 -39.73 142.27 19.46
C VAL A 24 -39.11 141.42 20.57
N GLU A 25 -38.44 142.04 21.54
CA GLU A 25 -37.84 141.33 22.67
C GLU A 25 -38.91 140.74 23.61
N LEU A 26 -40.01 141.46 23.89
CA LEU A 26 -41.16 140.93 24.63
C LEU A 26 -41.85 139.79 23.87
N ALA A 27 -42.02 139.91 22.55
CA ALA A 27 -42.58 138.85 21.71
C ALA A 27 -41.67 137.62 21.67
N ARG A 28 -40.34 137.80 21.59
CA ARG A 28 -39.34 136.72 21.69
C ARG A 28 -39.43 136.02 23.05
N ARG A 29 -39.50 136.77 24.16
CA ARG A 29 -39.66 136.22 25.51
C ARG A 29 -40.98 135.47 25.68
N ARG A 30 -42.08 136.01 25.16
CA ARG A 30 -43.40 135.33 25.18
C ARG A 30 -43.37 134.05 24.35
N ARG A 31 -42.77 134.09 23.16
CA ARG A 31 -42.59 132.91 22.30
C ARG A 31 -41.75 131.84 23.00
N ALA A 32 -40.62 132.20 23.61
CA ALA A 32 -39.78 131.27 24.36
C ALA A 32 -40.54 130.59 25.51
N ARG A 33 -41.34 131.36 26.29
CA ARG A 33 -42.19 130.81 27.37
C ARG A 33 -43.30 129.89 26.85
N LEU A 34 -43.92 130.21 25.70
CA LEU A 34 -44.94 129.36 25.09
C LEU A 34 -44.33 128.08 24.50
N GLU A 35 -43.16 128.17 23.86
CA GLU A 35 -42.44 127.00 23.35
C GLU A 35 -42.00 126.09 24.50
N GLU A 36 -41.58 126.65 25.62
CA GLU A 36 -41.26 125.93 26.85
C GLU A 36 -42.49 125.24 27.45
N SER A 37 -43.59 125.97 27.65
CA SER A 37 -44.86 125.41 28.12
C SER A 37 -45.36 124.30 27.19
N ARG A 38 -45.25 124.46 25.87
CA ARG A 38 -45.59 123.43 24.88
C ARG A 38 -44.72 122.18 25.04
N ARG A 39 -43.40 122.32 25.27
CA ARG A 39 -42.49 121.18 25.48
C ARG A 39 -42.83 120.45 26.78
N LEU A 40 -43.13 121.19 27.85
CA LEU A 40 -43.53 120.64 29.14
C LEU A 40 -44.84 119.84 29.04
N TRP A 41 -45.89 120.43 28.46
CA TRP A 41 -47.17 119.74 28.27
C TRP A 41 -47.07 118.57 27.29
N LYS A 42 -46.23 118.69 26.25
CA LYS A 42 -45.93 117.56 25.36
C LYS A 42 -45.30 116.40 26.14
N PHE A 43 -44.32 116.67 27.00
CA PHE A 43 -43.74 115.63 27.87
C PHE A 43 -44.81 114.98 28.77
N PHE A 44 -45.65 115.77 29.45
CA PHE A 44 -46.69 115.19 30.31
C PHE A 44 -47.71 114.36 29.54
N TRP A 45 -48.07 114.78 28.33
CA TRP A 45 -48.94 114.01 27.44
C TRP A 45 -48.28 112.69 27.03
N ASP A 46 -47.07 112.74 26.48
CA ASP A 46 -46.32 111.55 26.03
C ASP A 46 -46.05 110.59 27.22
N ALA A 47 -45.74 111.13 28.41
CA ALA A 47 -45.59 110.38 29.65
C ALA A 47 -46.90 109.77 30.17
N GLY A 48 -48.04 110.41 29.92
CA GLY A 48 -49.36 109.90 30.27
C GLY A 48 -49.78 108.74 29.38
N GLU A 49 -49.52 108.85 28.07
CA GLU A 49 -49.79 107.78 27.09
C GLU A 49 -48.94 106.54 27.38
N GLU A 50 -47.64 106.71 27.63
CA GLU A 50 -46.76 105.60 28.00
C GLU A 50 -47.14 105.00 29.36
N GLU A 51 -47.56 105.78 30.36
CA GLU A 51 -48.09 105.22 31.61
C GLU A 51 -49.37 104.42 31.39
N ALA A 52 -50.31 104.94 30.61
CA ALA A 52 -51.58 104.27 30.34
C ALA A 52 -51.35 102.92 29.64
N TRP A 53 -50.45 102.90 28.66
CA TRP A 53 -50.04 101.67 27.99
C TRP A 53 -49.33 100.70 28.96
N MET A 54 -48.39 101.18 29.78
CA MET A 54 -47.72 100.35 30.79
C MET A 54 -48.71 99.73 31.78
N ARG A 55 -49.72 100.48 32.25
CA ARG A 55 -50.79 99.94 33.11
C ARG A 55 -51.63 98.86 32.43
N GLN A 56 -51.85 98.98 31.12
CA GLN A 56 -52.54 97.96 30.36
C GLN A 56 -51.71 96.66 30.28
N GLN A 57 -50.40 96.78 30.02
CA GLN A 57 -49.50 95.63 29.96
C GLN A 57 -49.30 94.98 31.33
N GLU A 58 -49.22 95.79 32.39
CA GLU A 58 -49.11 95.33 33.77
C GLU A 58 -50.26 94.39 34.13
N ARG A 59 -51.51 94.71 33.72
CA ARG A 59 -52.68 93.82 33.92
C ARG A 59 -52.53 92.47 33.22
N LEU A 60 -51.92 92.44 32.03
CA LEU A 60 -51.69 91.20 31.28
C LEU A 60 -50.59 90.34 31.93
N LEU A 61 -49.55 90.98 32.48
CA LEU A 61 -48.42 90.31 33.12
C LEU A 61 -48.75 89.81 34.54
N LEU A 62 -49.66 90.47 35.24
CA LEU A 62 -50.20 90.06 36.54
C LEU A 62 -51.22 88.92 36.45
N ALA A 63 -51.62 88.49 35.25
CA ALA A 63 -52.50 87.35 35.12
C ALA A 63 -51.84 86.08 35.70
N ASP A 64 -52.56 85.40 36.60
CA ASP A 64 -52.07 84.19 37.26
C ASP A 64 -52.27 82.91 36.44
N ASP A 65 -53.18 82.91 35.46
CA ASP A 65 -53.53 81.74 34.65
C ASP A 65 -52.32 81.18 33.88
N VAL A 66 -51.88 79.96 34.14
CA VAL A 66 -50.77 79.31 33.41
C VAL A 66 -51.23 78.30 32.36
N GLY A 67 -52.54 78.17 32.16
CA GLY A 67 -53.15 77.11 31.37
C GLY A 67 -53.41 75.85 32.20
N ARG A 68 -54.14 74.90 31.61
CA ARG A 68 -54.58 73.65 32.24
C ARG A 68 -53.94 72.40 31.64
N ASP A 69 -53.25 72.56 30.52
CA ASP A 69 -52.63 71.49 29.73
C ASP A 69 -51.45 72.07 28.92
N LEU A 70 -50.66 71.20 28.30
CA LEU A 70 -49.51 71.58 27.48
C LEU A 70 -49.90 72.52 26.33
N ALA A 71 -51.04 72.27 25.68
CA ALA A 71 -51.48 73.08 24.54
C ALA A 71 -51.88 74.51 24.94
N SER A 72 -52.56 74.66 26.08
CA SER A 72 -52.97 75.96 26.62
C SER A 72 -51.81 76.74 27.19
N SER A 73 -50.87 76.10 27.90
CA SER A 73 -49.65 76.75 28.38
C SER A 73 -48.73 77.20 27.23
N ALA A 74 -48.56 76.37 26.19
CA ALA A 74 -47.84 76.74 24.97
C ALA A 74 -48.47 77.93 24.24
N ARG A 75 -49.81 77.99 24.18
CA ARG A 75 -50.53 79.14 23.62
C ARG A 75 -50.31 80.41 24.44
N LEU A 76 -50.31 80.31 25.77
CA LEU A 76 -50.04 81.44 26.66
C LEU A 76 -48.59 81.93 26.57
N LEU A 77 -47.62 81.02 26.40
CA LEU A 77 -46.22 81.37 26.10
C LEU A 77 -46.12 82.17 24.80
N ARG A 78 -46.76 81.72 23.71
CA ARG A 78 -46.79 82.48 22.45
C ARG A 78 -47.43 83.86 22.61
N ARG A 79 -48.48 83.98 23.42
CA ARG A 79 -49.11 85.28 23.74
C ARG A 79 -48.17 86.16 24.57
N HIS A 80 -47.43 85.58 25.51
CA HIS A 80 -46.43 86.30 26.29
C HIS A 80 -45.25 86.76 25.42
N ASP A 81 -44.81 85.96 24.45
CA ASP A 81 -43.79 86.36 23.47
C ASP A 81 -44.23 87.60 22.68
N ALA A 82 -45.52 87.70 22.32
CA ALA A 82 -46.07 88.91 21.70
C ALA A 82 -45.98 90.13 22.63
N VAL A 83 -46.34 89.99 23.92
CA VAL A 83 -46.18 91.07 24.92
C VAL A 83 -44.70 91.47 25.06
N ARG A 84 -43.78 90.50 25.05
CA ARG A 84 -42.33 90.76 25.10
C ARG A 84 -41.83 91.53 23.88
N GLN A 85 -42.34 91.21 22.69
CA GLN A 85 -42.04 91.96 21.46
C GLN A 85 -42.59 93.39 21.54
N GLU A 86 -43.81 93.58 22.05
CA GLU A 86 -44.38 94.91 22.26
C GLU A 86 -43.54 95.75 23.23
N LEU A 87 -43.10 95.15 24.35
CA LEU A 87 -42.18 95.79 25.30
C LEU A 87 -40.86 96.19 24.65
N SER A 88 -40.27 95.29 23.86
CA SER A 88 -39.03 95.59 23.13
C SER A 88 -39.22 96.74 22.14
N GLY A 89 -40.33 96.79 21.42
CA GLY A 89 -40.65 97.87 20.47
C GLY A 89 -40.90 99.22 21.15
N ARG A 90 -41.46 99.22 22.37
CA ARG A 90 -41.77 100.43 23.16
C ARG A 90 -40.58 101.00 23.94
N ALA A 91 -39.50 100.25 24.09
CA ALA A 91 -38.30 100.69 24.80
C ALA A 91 -37.69 101.98 24.21
N GLY A 92 -37.59 102.07 22.88
CA GLY A 92 -37.02 103.24 22.19
C GLY A 92 -37.86 104.52 22.36
N PRO A 93 -39.17 104.49 22.05
CA PRO A 93 -40.07 105.62 22.29
C PRO A 93 -40.09 106.10 23.75
N LEU A 94 -40.09 105.18 24.71
CA LEU A 94 -40.04 105.51 26.13
C LEU A 94 -38.72 106.21 26.50
N GLU A 95 -37.58 105.68 26.07
CA GLU A 95 -36.28 106.31 26.35
C GLU A 95 -36.19 107.72 25.75
N HIS A 96 -36.79 107.93 24.57
CA HIS A 96 -36.88 109.26 23.97
C HIS A 96 -37.72 110.23 24.84
N ALA A 97 -38.88 109.80 25.33
CA ALA A 97 -39.73 110.59 26.22
C ALA A 97 -39.02 110.89 27.56
N LEU A 98 -38.31 109.92 28.13
CA LEU A 98 -37.50 110.10 29.34
C LEU A 98 -36.34 111.08 29.11
N ALA A 99 -35.64 110.98 27.97
CA ALA A 99 -34.58 111.91 27.61
C ALA A 99 -35.08 113.36 27.46
N GLN A 100 -36.27 113.56 26.87
CA GLN A 100 -36.93 114.85 26.83
C GLN A 100 -37.25 115.37 28.24
N GLY A 101 -37.78 114.52 29.11
CA GLY A 101 -38.03 114.85 30.52
C GLY A 101 -36.76 115.27 31.26
N ARG A 102 -35.68 114.48 31.15
CA ARG A 102 -34.37 114.79 31.76
C ARG A 102 -33.79 116.12 31.25
N ALA A 103 -33.94 116.41 29.95
CA ALA A 103 -33.51 117.67 29.35
C ALA A 103 -34.33 118.89 29.84
N LEU A 104 -35.61 118.71 30.17
CA LEU A 104 -36.45 119.74 30.79
C LEU A 104 -36.05 119.99 32.25
N VAL A 105 -35.71 118.94 33.01
CA VAL A 105 -35.19 119.06 34.39
C VAL A 105 -33.86 119.82 34.41
N ALA A 106 -32.94 119.52 33.50
CA ALA A 106 -31.62 120.16 33.43
C ALA A 106 -31.66 121.67 33.16
N GLN A 107 -32.78 122.22 32.68
CA GLN A 107 -32.96 123.66 32.43
C GLN A 107 -33.35 124.46 33.69
N ASP A 108 -33.64 123.77 34.81
CA ASP A 108 -33.95 124.31 36.16
C ASP A 108 -34.96 125.47 36.18
N ARG A 109 -36.17 125.19 35.68
CA ARG A 109 -37.29 126.17 35.56
C ARG A 109 -38.53 125.68 36.30
N SER A 110 -39.55 126.55 36.38
CA SER A 110 -40.86 126.25 36.97
C SER A 110 -41.43 124.92 36.44
N GLY A 111 -41.61 123.92 37.32
CA GLY A 111 -42.12 122.58 36.98
C GLY A 111 -41.05 121.47 36.89
N ALA A 112 -39.76 121.78 37.05
CA ALA A 112 -38.68 120.77 36.97
C ALA A 112 -38.81 119.64 38.02
N ALA A 113 -39.29 119.95 39.23
CA ALA A 113 -39.49 118.94 40.29
C ALA A 113 -40.57 117.91 39.90
N GLU A 114 -41.69 118.36 39.33
CA GLU A 114 -42.79 117.50 38.88
C GLU A 114 -42.36 116.63 37.69
N VAL A 115 -41.59 117.19 36.74
CA VAL A 115 -41.01 116.43 35.62
C VAL A 115 -40.02 115.38 36.12
N ALA A 116 -39.14 115.72 37.07
CA ALA A 116 -38.18 114.78 37.65
C ALA A 116 -38.87 113.63 38.38
N GLN A 117 -39.92 113.92 39.16
CA GLN A 117 -40.74 112.90 39.79
C GLN A 117 -41.36 111.98 38.73
N ARG A 118 -41.92 112.56 37.66
CA ARG A 118 -42.59 111.78 36.62
C ARG A 118 -41.65 110.88 35.83
N VAL A 119 -40.44 111.35 35.52
CA VAL A 119 -39.37 110.54 34.90
C VAL A 119 -39.02 109.35 35.79
N ARG A 120 -38.87 109.55 37.12
CA ARG A 120 -38.60 108.46 38.06
C ARG A 120 -39.74 107.43 38.10
N GLU A 121 -40.99 107.89 38.19
CA GLU A 121 -42.17 107.01 38.20
C GLU A 121 -42.26 106.13 36.94
N LEU A 122 -41.97 106.70 35.76
CA LEU A 122 -41.97 105.95 34.51
C LEU A 122 -40.81 104.93 34.45
N GLU A 123 -39.60 105.31 34.88
CA GLU A 123 -38.46 104.39 34.95
C GLU A 123 -38.71 103.23 35.93
N GLU A 124 -39.26 103.51 37.11
CA GLU A 124 -39.60 102.50 38.11
C GLU A 124 -40.66 101.54 37.59
N ARG A 125 -41.71 102.06 36.95
CA ARG A 125 -42.74 101.22 36.33
C ARG A 125 -42.21 100.38 35.18
N TRP A 126 -41.35 100.93 34.35
CA TRP A 126 -40.73 100.16 33.26
C TRP A 126 -39.88 99.00 33.81
N ARG A 127 -39.07 99.24 34.85
CA ARG A 127 -38.32 98.17 35.54
C ARG A 127 -39.25 97.15 36.18
N ALA A 128 -40.33 97.58 36.83
CA ALA A 128 -41.32 96.69 37.42
C ALA A 128 -42.01 95.82 36.34
N LEU A 129 -42.35 96.40 35.19
CA LEU A 129 -42.96 95.70 34.05
C LEU A 129 -42.02 94.63 33.47
N ALA A 130 -40.73 94.94 33.32
CA ALA A 130 -39.72 93.97 32.90
C ALA A 130 -39.58 92.81 33.90
N ASN A 131 -39.60 93.10 35.20
CA ASN A 131 -39.58 92.07 36.25
C ASN A 131 -40.85 91.20 36.22
N LEU A 132 -42.03 91.81 36.07
CA LEU A 132 -43.30 91.08 35.93
C LEU A 132 -43.31 90.21 34.67
N ALA A 133 -42.75 90.70 33.56
CA ALA A 133 -42.63 89.93 32.33
C ALA A 133 -41.75 88.69 32.53
N ALA A 134 -40.55 88.85 33.11
CA ALA A 134 -39.64 87.74 33.39
C ALA A 134 -40.25 86.72 34.38
N GLN A 135 -40.93 87.20 35.43
CA GLN A 135 -41.62 86.33 36.38
C GLN A 135 -42.76 85.53 35.70
N ARG A 136 -43.54 86.19 34.85
CA ARG A 136 -44.64 85.56 34.11
C ARG A 136 -44.11 84.52 33.12
N GLU A 137 -43.06 84.85 32.38
CA GLU A 137 -42.36 83.95 31.46
C GLU A 137 -41.88 82.70 32.17
N ARG A 138 -41.24 82.87 33.34
CA ARG A 138 -40.78 81.78 34.20
C ARG A 138 -41.95 80.88 34.64
N ARG A 139 -43.02 81.46 35.21
CA ARG A 139 -44.21 80.69 35.63
C ARG A 139 -44.82 79.89 34.48
N LEU A 140 -44.93 80.49 33.29
CA LEU A 140 -45.49 79.83 32.11
C LEU A 140 -44.58 78.71 31.59
N ARG A 141 -43.26 78.90 31.57
CA ARG A 141 -42.30 77.84 31.17
C ARG A 141 -42.27 76.70 32.17
N GLU A 142 -42.25 77.00 33.46
CA GLU A 142 -42.30 75.98 34.51
C GLU A 142 -43.60 75.16 34.41
N ALA A 143 -44.76 75.82 34.24
CA ALA A 143 -46.03 75.12 34.03
C ALA A 143 -46.05 74.26 32.75
N ALA A 144 -45.54 74.79 31.63
CA ALA A 144 -45.41 74.03 30.38
C ALA A 144 -44.49 72.81 30.56
N GLY A 145 -43.38 72.95 31.27
CA GLY A 145 -42.48 71.86 31.59
C GLY A 145 -43.12 70.79 32.46
N VAL A 146 -43.94 71.16 33.46
CA VAL A 146 -44.70 70.20 34.27
C VAL A 146 -45.70 69.42 33.41
N PHE A 147 -46.45 70.10 32.53
CA PHE A 147 -47.41 69.42 31.65
C PHE A 147 -46.72 68.50 30.64
N GLN A 148 -45.55 68.90 30.11
CA GLN A 148 -44.74 68.05 29.24
C GLN A 148 -44.27 66.79 29.97
N LEU A 149 -43.68 66.96 31.16
CA LEU A 149 -43.21 65.86 31.99
C LEU A 149 -44.34 64.87 32.36
N GLN A 150 -45.54 65.38 32.64
CA GLN A 150 -46.72 64.54 32.91
C GLN A 150 -47.22 63.78 31.68
N ALA A 151 -47.23 64.42 30.50
CA ALA A 151 -47.64 63.79 29.26
C ALA A 151 -46.66 62.68 28.86
N ASP A 152 -45.36 62.99 28.83
CA ASP A 152 -44.32 62.04 28.45
C ASP A 152 -44.25 60.85 29.44
N ALA A 153 -44.48 61.09 30.73
CA ALA A 153 -44.55 60.01 31.73
C ALA A 153 -45.78 59.11 31.51
N GLY A 154 -46.91 59.68 31.12
CA GLY A 154 -48.11 58.93 30.75
C GLY A 154 -47.90 58.07 29.51
N ASP A 155 -47.18 58.59 28.51
CA ASP A 155 -46.84 57.85 27.28
C ASP A 155 -45.92 56.65 27.59
N VAL A 156 -44.90 56.85 28.44
CA VAL A 156 -44.02 55.77 28.90
C VAL A 156 -44.79 54.72 29.71
N GLU A 157 -45.71 55.13 30.58
CA GLU A 157 -46.56 54.19 31.33
C GLU A 157 -47.46 53.36 30.42
N ALA A 158 -48.12 54.00 29.46
CA ALA A 158 -48.99 53.30 28.51
C ALA A 158 -48.19 52.29 27.67
N TRP A 159 -47.02 52.69 27.19
CA TRP A 159 -46.14 51.80 26.44
C TRP A 159 -45.62 50.63 27.28
N LEU A 160 -45.23 50.86 28.54
CA LEU A 160 -44.78 49.80 29.45
C LEU A 160 -45.88 48.73 29.65
N GLU A 161 -47.14 49.15 29.82
CA GLU A 161 -48.27 48.22 29.98
C GLU A 161 -48.55 47.43 28.68
N GLU A 162 -48.44 48.06 27.51
CA GLU A 162 -48.59 47.38 26.22
C GLU A 162 -47.47 46.35 25.97
N ALA A 163 -46.21 46.77 26.15
CA ALA A 163 -45.06 45.90 26.01
C ALA A 163 -45.12 44.73 27.02
N TRP A 164 -45.56 44.99 28.25
CA TRP A 164 -45.72 43.95 29.26
C TRP A 164 -46.70 42.86 28.83
N ARG A 165 -47.83 43.21 28.19
CA ARG A 165 -48.79 42.21 27.69
C ARG A 165 -48.18 41.25 26.69
N VAL A 166 -47.34 41.76 25.78
CA VAL A 166 -46.65 40.95 24.77
C VAL A 166 -45.62 40.04 25.45
N VAL A 167 -44.77 40.63 26.30
CA VAL A 167 -43.71 39.92 27.02
C VAL A 167 -44.28 38.85 27.99
N ALA A 168 -45.46 39.08 28.57
CA ALA A 168 -46.10 38.19 29.54
C ALA A 168 -46.77 36.95 28.92
N SER A 169 -46.97 36.89 27.60
CA SER A 169 -47.58 35.72 26.94
C SER A 169 -46.84 34.41 27.30
N ALA A 170 -47.54 33.28 27.37
CA ALA A 170 -46.91 31.98 27.61
C ALA A 170 -46.68 31.18 26.32
N GLU A 171 -47.11 31.69 25.17
CA GLU A 171 -47.02 30.99 23.89
C GLU A 171 -45.58 30.97 23.39
N LEU A 172 -45.05 29.76 23.17
CA LEU A 172 -43.71 29.52 22.63
C LEU A 172 -43.73 28.97 21.21
N GLY A 173 -44.91 28.81 20.60
CA GLY A 173 -45.07 28.11 19.32
C GLY A 173 -45.39 26.62 19.51
N ARG A 174 -45.70 25.96 18.39
CA ARG A 174 -46.15 24.55 18.34
C ARG A 174 -45.34 23.68 17.38
N ASP A 175 -44.53 24.32 16.55
CA ASP A 175 -43.63 23.73 15.58
C ASP A 175 -42.43 24.67 15.36
N GLU A 176 -41.47 24.23 14.55
CA GLU A 176 -40.25 24.99 14.26
C GLU A 176 -40.55 26.37 13.64
N ASP A 177 -41.49 26.44 12.69
CA ASP A 177 -41.79 27.67 11.95
C ASP A 177 -42.51 28.71 12.81
N SER A 178 -43.53 28.30 13.56
CA SER A 178 -44.26 29.20 14.48
C SER A 178 -43.36 29.70 15.59
N THR A 179 -42.52 28.83 16.17
CA THR A 179 -41.56 29.20 17.22
C THR A 179 -40.51 30.16 16.68
N ARG A 180 -39.98 29.93 15.46
CA ARG A 180 -39.03 30.81 14.79
C ARG A 180 -39.63 32.18 14.51
N SER A 181 -40.88 32.25 14.07
CA SER A 181 -41.59 33.51 13.85
C SER A 181 -41.77 34.28 15.15
N LEU A 182 -42.20 33.62 16.23
CA LEU A 182 -42.36 34.25 17.54
C LEU A 182 -41.02 34.72 18.12
N ALA A 183 -39.96 33.92 18.02
CA ALA A 183 -38.62 34.30 18.44
C ALA A 183 -38.11 35.54 17.69
N ARG A 184 -38.38 35.64 16.38
CA ARG A 184 -38.03 36.82 15.58
C ARG A 184 -38.80 38.06 16.03
N GLN A 185 -40.13 37.96 16.13
CA GLN A 185 -40.98 39.07 16.57
C GLN A 185 -40.59 39.56 17.97
N HIS A 186 -40.23 38.65 18.87
CA HIS A 186 -39.80 39.00 20.21
C HIS A 186 -38.41 39.67 20.25
N ARG A 187 -37.50 39.34 19.33
CA ARG A 187 -36.23 40.09 19.18
C ARG A 187 -36.48 41.54 18.73
N GLU A 188 -37.42 41.76 17.82
CA GLU A 188 -37.84 43.11 17.41
C GLU A 188 -38.38 43.88 18.62
N LEU A 189 -39.23 43.26 19.45
CA LEU A 189 -39.69 43.84 20.72
C LEU A 189 -38.55 44.14 21.71
N GLN A 190 -37.52 43.28 21.80
CA GLN A 190 -36.37 43.57 22.66
C GLN A 190 -35.60 44.81 22.21
N GLU A 191 -35.48 45.04 20.90
CA GLU A 191 -34.87 46.25 20.35
C GLU A 191 -35.71 47.48 20.67
N GLU A 192 -37.04 47.37 20.60
CA GLU A 192 -37.97 48.41 21.06
C GLU A 192 -37.78 48.70 22.56
N VAL A 193 -37.71 47.68 23.41
CA VAL A 193 -37.48 47.85 24.86
C VAL A 193 -36.14 48.55 25.12
N ARG A 194 -35.07 48.21 24.40
CA ARG A 194 -33.78 48.89 24.53
C ARG A 194 -33.84 50.35 24.10
N SER A 195 -34.57 50.67 23.02
CA SER A 195 -34.65 52.05 22.52
C SER A 195 -35.45 52.98 23.44
N HIS A 196 -36.49 52.46 24.11
CA HIS A 196 -37.31 53.21 25.06
C HIS A 196 -36.59 53.61 26.36
N ARG A 197 -35.39 53.06 26.63
CA ARG A 197 -34.53 53.56 27.71
C ARG A 197 -34.34 55.07 27.65
N ARG A 198 -34.14 55.59 26.43
CA ARG A 198 -33.94 57.03 26.20
C ARG A 198 -35.12 57.87 26.64
N ALA A 199 -36.35 57.36 26.52
CA ALA A 199 -37.54 58.09 26.97
C ALA A 199 -37.53 58.28 28.49
N ILE A 200 -37.12 57.25 29.25
CA ILE A 200 -36.98 57.33 30.70
C ILE A 200 -35.83 58.27 31.10
N ASP A 201 -34.71 58.24 30.39
CA ASP A 201 -33.60 59.17 30.64
C ASP A 201 -34.02 60.63 30.39
N VAL A 202 -34.78 60.91 29.32
CA VAL A 202 -35.36 62.23 29.04
C VAL A 202 -36.31 62.67 30.16
N LEU A 203 -37.13 61.77 30.71
CA LEU A 203 -37.99 62.10 31.86
C LEU A 203 -37.18 62.51 33.10
N HIS A 204 -36.04 61.85 33.36
CA HIS A 204 -35.12 62.23 34.43
C HIS A 204 -34.52 63.63 34.19
N GLU A 205 -34.10 63.93 32.96
CA GLU A 205 -33.58 65.25 32.59
C GLU A 205 -34.65 66.35 32.74
N GLN A 206 -35.87 66.09 32.26
CA GLN A 206 -37.01 67.00 32.39
C GLN A 206 -37.33 67.28 33.86
N ALA A 207 -37.43 66.24 34.70
CA ALA A 207 -37.67 66.39 36.13
C ALA A 207 -36.55 67.18 36.85
N GLY A 208 -35.29 66.95 36.47
CA GLY A 208 -34.14 67.68 37.02
C GLY A 208 -34.05 69.15 36.60
N SER A 209 -34.63 69.51 35.45
CA SER A 209 -34.67 70.89 34.95
C SER A 209 -35.72 71.77 35.63
N LEU A 210 -36.69 71.15 36.33
CA LEU A 210 -37.79 71.84 37.00
C LEU A 210 -37.49 72.05 38.50
N PRO A 211 -38.07 73.09 39.14
CA PRO A 211 -38.02 73.22 40.58
C PRO A 211 -38.59 71.97 41.28
N PRO A 212 -37.97 71.46 42.37
CA PRO A 212 -38.38 70.20 43.00
C PRO A 212 -39.87 70.15 43.35
N ALA A 213 -40.40 71.20 43.97
CA ALA A 213 -41.80 71.30 44.38
C ALA A 213 -42.81 71.18 43.21
N LEU A 214 -42.40 71.47 41.97
CA LEU A 214 -43.24 71.35 40.79
C LEU A 214 -43.08 69.98 40.10
N ALA A 215 -41.90 69.38 40.20
CA ALA A 215 -41.59 68.07 39.65
C ALA A 215 -42.09 66.91 40.53
N ASP A 216 -42.30 67.13 41.83
CA ASP A 216 -42.58 66.11 42.85
C ASP A 216 -43.60 65.04 42.42
N GLY A 217 -44.68 65.43 41.74
CA GLY A 217 -45.71 64.48 41.30
C GLY A 217 -45.21 63.39 40.34
N VAL A 218 -44.36 63.73 39.37
CA VAL A 218 -43.77 62.76 38.43
C VAL A 218 -42.43 62.25 38.96
N ALA A 219 -41.62 63.10 39.61
CA ALA A 219 -40.34 62.73 40.18
C ALA A 219 -40.45 61.59 41.21
N THR A 220 -41.53 61.55 41.99
CA THR A 220 -41.81 60.43 42.92
C THR A 220 -42.20 59.13 42.22
N ARG A 221 -42.74 59.20 41.00
CA ARG A 221 -43.12 58.03 40.17
C ARG A 221 -41.97 57.48 39.35
N LEU A 222 -40.95 58.29 39.01
CA LEU A 222 -39.80 57.87 38.20
C LEU A 222 -39.11 56.59 38.71
N PRO A 223 -38.84 56.41 40.02
CA PRO A 223 -38.24 55.16 40.50
C PRO A 223 -39.12 53.92 40.24
N ALA A 224 -40.45 54.08 40.29
CA ALA A 224 -41.37 52.99 40.00
C ALA A 224 -41.41 52.67 38.49
N LEU A 225 -41.30 53.69 37.63
CA LEU A 225 -41.19 53.51 36.17
C LEU A 225 -39.90 52.81 35.78
N GLU A 226 -38.78 53.24 36.37
CA GLU A 226 -37.48 52.60 36.22
C GLU A 226 -37.52 51.13 36.65
N GLY A 227 -38.15 50.83 37.79
CA GLY A 227 -38.36 49.45 38.26
C GLY A 227 -39.17 48.60 37.26
N ARG A 228 -40.32 49.11 36.79
CA ARG A 228 -41.16 48.42 35.80
C ARG A 228 -40.43 48.19 34.47
N TYR A 229 -39.63 49.15 34.03
CA TYR A 229 -38.81 49.02 32.82
C TYR A 229 -37.75 47.91 32.98
N GLN A 230 -37.05 47.88 34.11
CA GLN A 230 -36.04 46.84 34.40
C GLN A 230 -36.68 45.46 34.49
N GLU A 231 -37.86 45.35 35.12
CA GLU A 231 -38.64 44.11 35.17
C GLU A 231 -39.08 43.65 33.77
N LEU A 232 -39.58 44.57 32.94
CA LEU A 232 -39.95 44.30 31.55
C LEU A 232 -38.75 43.80 30.75
N ALA A 233 -37.61 44.48 30.84
CA ALA A 233 -36.37 44.09 30.16
C ALA A 233 -35.89 42.70 30.59
N ALA A 234 -35.85 42.42 31.90
CA ALA A 234 -35.45 41.12 32.43
C ALA A 234 -36.41 40.00 32.01
N ARG A 235 -37.72 40.23 32.05
CA ARG A 235 -38.72 39.25 31.59
C ARG A 235 -38.63 39.04 30.07
N ALA A 236 -38.38 40.09 29.29
CA ALA A 236 -38.19 40.01 27.84
C ALA A 236 -36.94 39.18 27.50
N GLU A 237 -35.84 39.33 28.23
CA GLU A 237 -34.66 38.47 28.09
C GLU A 237 -34.98 37.01 28.43
N ARG A 238 -35.69 36.76 29.54
CA ARG A 238 -36.09 35.41 29.91
C ARG A 238 -36.98 34.78 28.83
N ARG A 239 -37.96 35.52 28.30
CA ARG A 239 -38.86 35.01 27.24
C ARG A 239 -38.10 34.67 25.96
N GLN A 240 -37.10 35.47 25.60
CA GLN A 240 -36.26 35.18 24.43
C GLN A 240 -35.51 33.86 24.60
N ARG A 241 -34.96 33.61 25.80
CA ARG A 241 -34.33 32.31 26.11
C ARG A 241 -35.35 31.17 26.02
N GLU A 242 -36.54 31.33 26.59
CA GLU A 242 -37.63 30.33 26.48
C GLU A 242 -38.01 30.03 25.02
N LEU A 243 -38.04 31.05 24.15
CA LEU A 243 -38.31 30.90 22.72
C LEU A 243 -37.14 30.25 21.96
N ASP A 244 -35.90 30.60 22.28
CA ASP A 244 -34.70 30.00 21.68
C ASP A 244 -34.55 28.53 22.10
N ASP A 245 -34.85 28.19 23.36
CA ASP A 245 -34.86 26.82 23.89
C ASP A 245 -35.96 25.98 23.20
N ALA A 246 -37.18 26.53 23.08
CA ALA A 246 -38.26 25.90 22.34
C ALA A 246 -37.93 25.69 20.85
N LEU A 247 -37.29 26.68 20.22
CA LEU A 247 -36.83 26.56 18.83
C LEU A 247 -35.78 25.45 18.70
N GLY A 248 -34.81 25.42 19.62
CA GLY A 248 -33.80 24.37 19.70
C GLY A 248 -34.43 22.98 19.83
N PHE A 249 -35.45 22.83 20.67
CA PHE A 249 -36.19 21.58 20.82
C PHE A 249 -36.86 21.13 19.52
N TYR A 250 -37.60 22.02 18.84
CA TYR A 250 -38.28 21.67 17.60
C TYR A 250 -37.30 21.38 16.45
N THR A 251 -36.24 22.18 16.30
CA THR A 251 -35.18 21.93 15.31
C THR A 251 -34.43 20.62 15.59
N MET A 252 -34.16 20.30 16.85
CA MET A 252 -33.56 19.02 17.23
C MET A 252 -34.47 17.85 16.83
N ARG A 253 -35.78 17.98 17.08
CA ARG A 253 -36.76 16.93 16.76
C ARG A 253 -36.92 16.75 15.26
N SER A 254 -37.05 17.84 14.50
CA SER A 254 -37.17 17.77 13.03
C SER A 254 -35.93 17.15 12.39
N GLU A 255 -34.74 17.49 12.88
CA GLU A 255 -33.48 16.90 12.42
C GLU A 255 -33.36 15.41 12.81
N ALA A 256 -33.78 15.04 14.02
CA ALA A 256 -33.85 13.64 14.46
C ALA A 256 -34.82 12.81 13.60
N ASP A 257 -36.00 13.34 13.28
CA ASP A 257 -36.98 12.70 12.41
C ASP A 257 -36.44 12.51 10.98
N ALA A 258 -35.76 13.53 10.43
CA ALA A 258 -35.10 13.43 9.13
C ALA A 258 -34.00 12.36 9.12
N CYS A 259 -33.20 12.26 10.18
CA CYS A 259 -32.21 11.20 10.35
C CYS A 259 -32.90 9.82 10.47
N ALA A 260 -33.99 9.72 11.23
CA ALA A 260 -34.72 8.47 11.45
C ALA A 260 -35.37 7.92 10.18
N LEU A 261 -35.86 8.79 9.28
CA LEU A 261 -36.38 8.40 7.96
C LEU A 261 -35.29 7.75 7.10
N TRP A 262 -34.14 8.42 6.96
CA TRP A 262 -33.00 7.88 6.22
C TRP A 262 -32.51 6.57 6.82
N LEU A 263 -32.42 6.49 8.16
CA LEU A 263 -32.04 5.26 8.86
C LEU A 263 -33.00 4.12 8.56
N GLY A 264 -34.32 4.37 8.58
CA GLY A 264 -35.32 3.35 8.27
C GLY A 264 -35.26 2.86 6.82
N GLU A 265 -34.90 3.72 5.86
CA GLU A 265 -34.66 3.32 4.47
C GLU A 265 -33.40 2.45 4.34
N LYS A 266 -32.28 2.89 4.92
CA LYS A 266 -31.01 2.14 4.86
C LYS A 266 -31.06 0.84 5.64
N GLU A 267 -31.76 0.81 6.77
CA GLU A 267 -31.98 -0.42 7.53
C GLU A 267 -32.72 -1.45 6.67
N ARG A 268 -33.82 -1.05 6.01
CA ARG A 268 -34.56 -1.95 5.10
C ARG A 268 -33.69 -2.43 3.96
N TRP A 269 -32.91 -1.54 3.36
CA TRP A 269 -31.98 -1.87 2.28
C TRP A 269 -30.90 -2.87 2.72
N LEU A 270 -30.24 -2.62 3.85
CA LEU A 270 -29.23 -3.53 4.42
C LEU A 270 -29.83 -4.88 4.83
N ARG A 271 -31.07 -4.91 5.34
CA ARG A 271 -31.77 -6.17 5.67
C ARG A 271 -32.10 -6.97 4.41
N ALA A 272 -32.57 -6.31 3.35
CA ALA A 272 -32.89 -6.93 2.07
C ALA A 272 -31.65 -7.32 1.24
N MET A 273 -30.48 -6.72 1.52
CA MET A 273 -29.23 -7.06 0.85
C MET A 273 -28.80 -8.50 1.18
N ALA A 274 -28.85 -9.37 0.18
CA ALA A 274 -28.23 -10.68 0.23
C ALA A 274 -26.75 -10.57 -0.21
N VAL A 275 -25.86 -11.31 0.46
CA VAL A 275 -24.47 -11.47 0.00
C VAL A 275 -24.45 -12.61 -1.01
N PRO A 276 -24.20 -12.33 -2.30
CA PRO A 276 -24.22 -13.34 -3.35
C PRO A 276 -23.02 -14.30 -3.23
N GLN A 277 -23.00 -15.33 -4.08
CA GLN A 277 -21.88 -16.27 -4.13
C GLN A 277 -20.93 -16.02 -5.31
N LYS A 278 -21.41 -15.41 -6.39
CA LYS A 278 -20.60 -15.13 -7.59
C LYS A 278 -19.72 -13.90 -7.36
N LEU A 279 -18.50 -13.94 -7.89
CA LEU A 279 -17.52 -12.86 -7.72
C LEU A 279 -18.00 -11.53 -8.32
N GLU A 280 -18.52 -11.54 -9.55
CA GLU A 280 -19.07 -10.34 -10.21
C GLU A 280 -20.19 -9.68 -9.39
N ASP A 281 -21.09 -10.48 -8.82
CA ASP A 281 -22.18 -9.98 -7.99
C ASP A 281 -21.68 -9.46 -6.61
N LEU A 282 -20.62 -10.06 -6.07
CA LEU A 282 -19.98 -9.61 -4.83
C LEU A 282 -19.32 -8.23 -5.01
N GLU A 283 -18.67 -7.98 -6.14
CA GLU A 283 -18.10 -6.66 -6.49
C GLU A 283 -19.18 -5.59 -6.56
N VAL A 284 -20.36 -5.90 -7.12
CA VAL A 284 -21.51 -4.98 -7.13
C VAL A 284 -21.97 -4.64 -5.71
N VAL A 285 -22.05 -5.64 -4.83
CA VAL A 285 -22.41 -5.42 -3.42
C VAL A 285 -21.33 -4.61 -2.68
N GLN A 286 -20.06 -4.84 -3.00
CA GLN A 286 -18.93 -4.08 -2.47
C GLN A 286 -19.04 -2.60 -2.82
N GLN A 287 -19.17 -2.27 -4.11
CA GLN A 287 -19.31 -0.88 -4.57
C GLN A 287 -20.51 -0.18 -3.92
N ARG A 288 -21.62 -0.91 -3.74
CA ARG A 288 -22.81 -0.40 -3.04
C ARG A 288 -22.54 -0.06 -1.57
N LEU A 289 -21.80 -0.90 -0.85
CA LEU A 289 -21.42 -0.62 0.54
C LEU A 289 -20.39 0.51 0.63
N GLU A 290 -19.42 0.58 -0.29
CA GLU A 290 -18.46 1.68 -0.38
C GLU A 290 -19.15 3.03 -0.64
N THR A 291 -20.23 3.04 -1.42
CA THR A 291 -21.06 4.24 -1.64
C THR A 291 -21.85 4.63 -0.38
N LEU A 292 -22.22 3.66 0.46
CA LEU A 292 -22.93 3.92 1.72
C LEU A 292 -22.00 4.54 2.79
N GLU A 293 -20.72 4.18 2.83
CA GLU A 293 -19.76 4.69 3.82
C GLU A 293 -19.71 6.24 3.94
N PRO A 294 -19.57 7.03 2.86
CA PRO A 294 -19.58 8.49 2.97
C PRO A 294 -20.94 9.04 3.40
N GLU A 295 -22.05 8.39 3.05
CA GLU A 295 -23.38 8.79 3.52
C GLU A 295 -23.53 8.54 5.03
N MET A 296 -23.06 7.39 5.52
CA MET A 296 -23.01 7.06 6.96
C MET A 296 -22.17 8.08 7.74
N LYS A 297 -20.99 8.47 7.22
CA LYS A 297 -20.16 9.53 7.84
C LYS A 297 -20.87 10.88 7.93
N LYS A 298 -21.63 11.26 6.91
CA LYS A 298 -22.46 12.48 6.96
C LYS A 298 -23.59 12.37 7.98
N LEU A 299 -24.18 11.18 8.14
CA LEU A 299 -25.21 10.99 9.15
C LEU A 299 -24.62 11.03 10.57
N GLU A 300 -23.43 10.46 10.78
CA GLU A 300 -22.75 10.48 12.08
C GLU A 300 -22.57 11.91 12.62
N THR A 301 -22.18 12.86 11.78
CA THR A 301 -22.04 14.27 12.18
C THR A 301 -23.37 14.93 12.52
N ARG A 302 -24.45 14.58 11.80
CA ARG A 302 -25.81 15.04 12.09
C ARG A 302 -26.32 14.48 13.43
N VAL A 303 -26.15 13.18 13.67
CA VAL A 303 -26.49 12.53 14.94
C VAL A 303 -25.70 13.15 16.11
N ALA A 304 -24.41 13.43 15.92
CA ALA A 304 -23.60 14.15 16.92
C ALA A 304 -24.14 15.57 17.20
N THR A 305 -24.61 16.28 16.16
CA THR A 305 -25.22 17.61 16.31
C THR A 305 -26.52 17.54 17.12
N VAL A 306 -27.40 16.58 16.82
CA VAL A 306 -28.62 16.32 17.58
C VAL A 306 -28.29 16.00 19.04
N ASN A 307 -27.29 15.16 19.29
CA ASN A 307 -26.85 14.81 20.65
C ASN A 307 -26.34 16.04 21.43
N ARG A 308 -25.52 16.90 20.79
CA ARG A 308 -25.03 18.14 21.40
C ARG A 308 -26.16 19.10 21.76
N VAL A 309 -27.08 19.35 20.82
CA VAL A 309 -28.23 20.23 21.06
C VAL A 309 -29.13 19.65 22.16
N ALA A 310 -29.35 18.34 22.17
CA ALA A 310 -30.09 17.67 23.23
C ALA A 310 -29.45 17.87 24.62
N GLU A 311 -28.11 17.81 24.72
CA GLU A 311 -27.40 18.04 25.98
C GLU A 311 -27.49 19.50 26.45
N GLU A 312 -27.33 20.45 25.53
CA GLU A 312 -27.50 21.89 25.81
C GLU A 312 -28.92 22.18 26.33
N LEU A 313 -29.95 21.63 25.66
CA LEU A 313 -31.34 21.79 26.09
C LEU A 313 -31.65 21.10 27.42
N LEU A 314 -31.06 19.94 27.71
CA LEU A 314 -31.23 19.26 29.00
C LEU A 314 -30.58 20.03 30.16
N ALA A 315 -29.55 20.84 29.88
CA ALA A 315 -28.92 21.71 30.86
C ALA A 315 -29.69 23.03 31.07
N ALA A 316 -30.30 23.57 30.01
CA ALA A 316 -31.00 24.86 30.02
C ALA A 316 -32.49 24.75 30.40
N ASP A 317 -33.21 23.75 29.88
CA ASP A 317 -34.67 23.63 29.98
C ASP A 317 -35.12 22.40 30.79
N GLN A 318 -36.12 22.60 31.65
CA GLN A 318 -36.82 21.52 32.36
C GLN A 318 -38.10 21.08 31.65
N ARG A 319 -38.63 21.91 30.74
CA ARG A 319 -39.79 21.58 29.91
C ARG A 319 -39.31 20.64 28.81
N ASN A 320 -39.98 19.51 28.63
CA ASN A 320 -39.66 18.49 27.62
C ASN A 320 -38.42 17.61 27.83
N GLN A 321 -37.81 17.55 29.02
CA GLN A 321 -36.63 16.71 29.26
C GLN A 321 -36.84 15.22 28.90
N GLU A 322 -38.01 14.67 29.22
CA GLU A 322 -38.35 13.29 28.88
C GLU A 322 -38.42 13.08 27.37
N SER A 323 -39.07 14.00 26.64
CA SER A 323 -39.15 13.95 25.18
C SER A 323 -37.77 14.08 24.54
N ILE A 324 -36.91 14.99 25.04
CA ILE A 324 -35.55 15.17 24.54
C ILE A 324 -34.74 13.90 24.74
N ARG A 325 -34.78 13.32 25.95
CA ARG A 325 -34.08 12.06 26.25
C ARG A 325 -34.59 10.91 25.38
N ALA A 326 -35.91 10.79 25.22
CA ALA A 326 -36.52 9.74 24.40
C ALA A 326 -36.12 9.86 22.93
N THR A 327 -36.23 11.04 22.32
CA THR A 327 -35.83 11.27 20.92
C THR A 327 -34.34 11.00 20.72
N ARG A 328 -33.49 11.45 21.65
CA ARG A 328 -32.05 11.21 21.62
C ARG A 328 -31.71 9.72 21.70
N GLN A 329 -32.31 9.01 22.65
CA GLN A 329 -32.11 7.57 22.83
C GLN A 329 -32.57 6.79 21.60
N GLU A 330 -33.77 7.07 21.10
CA GLU A 330 -34.32 6.38 19.93
C GLU A 330 -33.44 6.57 18.68
N LEU A 331 -32.96 7.80 18.43
CA LEU A 331 -32.07 8.08 17.31
C LEU A 331 -30.75 7.32 17.45
N ASN A 332 -30.12 7.35 18.63
CA ASN A 332 -28.85 6.66 18.87
C ASN A 332 -29.00 5.13 18.77
N ASP A 333 -30.08 4.57 19.33
CA ASP A 333 -30.37 3.14 19.23
C ASP A 333 -30.58 2.71 17.78
N ARG A 334 -31.30 3.51 16.98
CA ARG A 334 -31.48 3.26 15.53
C ARG A 334 -30.15 3.38 14.78
N TRP A 335 -29.35 4.41 15.08
CA TRP A 335 -28.03 4.62 14.48
C TRP A 335 -27.11 3.42 14.73
N GLU A 336 -26.98 2.97 15.97
CA GLU A 336 -26.15 1.83 16.34
C GLU A 336 -26.66 0.52 15.72
N ARG A 337 -27.98 0.33 15.63
CA ARG A 337 -28.56 -0.82 14.90
C ARG A 337 -28.16 -0.83 13.43
N VAL A 338 -28.27 0.30 12.73
CA VAL A 338 -27.91 0.39 11.30
C VAL A 338 -26.40 0.24 11.09
N ARG A 339 -25.59 0.87 11.95
CA ARG A 339 -24.13 0.71 11.96
C ARG A 339 -23.72 -0.75 12.13
N ALA A 340 -24.25 -1.42 13.16
CA ALA A 340 -23.98 -2.84 13.39
C ALA A 340 -24.43 -3.73 12.22
N LEU A 341 -25.57 -3.40 11.59
CA LEU A 341 -26.03 -4.13 10.41
C LEU A 341 -25.12 -3.91 9.20
N ALA A 342 -24.65 -2.68 8.97
CA ALA A 342 -23.72 -2.36 7.89
C ALA A 342 -22.39 -3.11 8.07
N GLU A 343 -21.82 -3.11 9.28
CA GLU A 343 -20.60 -3.85 9.60
C GLU A 343 -20.78 -5.36 9.41
N ARG A 344 -21.88 -5.95 9.91
CA ARG A 344 -22.18 -7.37 9.67
C ARG A 344 -22.28 -7.71 8.19
N ARG A 345 -22.83 -6.81 7.36
CA ARG A 345 -22.88 -7.00 5.90
C ARG A 345 -21.51 -6.90 5.26
N LYS A 346 -20.68 -5.96 5.72
CA LYS A 346 -19.28 -5.81 5.28
C LYS A 346 -18.45 -7.04 5.63
N GLU A 347 -18.51 -7.53 6.87
CA GLU A 347 -17.85 -8.76 7.31
C GLU A 347 -18.30 -9.97 6.49
N ALA A 348 -19.61 -10.11 6.25
CA ALA A 348 -20.13 -11.20 5.43
C ALA A 348 -19.66 -11.13 3.97
N LEU A 349 -19.58 -9.92 3.40
CA LEU A 349 -19.04 -9.66 2.06
C LEU A 349 -17.54 -10.01 2.00
N THR A 350 -16.72 -9.49 2.92
CA THR A 350 -15.28 -9.78 2.97
C THR A 350 -15.02 -11.27 3.11
N SER A 351 -15.76 -11.96 3.98
CA SER A 351 -15.67 -13.42 4.13
C SER A 351 -16.05 -14.15 2.83
N ALA A 352 -17.10 -13.71 2.13
CA ALA A 352 -17.49 -14.30 0.85
C ALA A 352 -16.44 -14.06 -0.25
N LEU A 353 -15.88 -12.85 -0.34
CA LEU A 353 -14.80 -12.50 -1.27
C LEU A 353 -13.54 -13.34 -1.00
N ASN A 354 -13.12 -13.48 0.25
CA ASN A 354 -11.96 -14.29 0.62
C ASN A 354 -12.13 -15.75 0.18
N ILE A 355 -13.32 -16.32 0.34
CA ILE A 355 -13.63 -17.69 -0.12
C ILE A 355 -13.59 -17.80 -1.65
N GLN A 356 -14.17 -16.83 -2.37
CA GLN A 356 -14.16 -16.86 -3.84
C GLN A 356 -12.76 -16.65 -4.43
N ASN A 357 -11.98 -15.72 -3.87
CA ASN A 357 -10.58 -15.51 -4.25
C ASN A 357 -9.76 -16.78 -4.00
N PHE A 358 -9.95 -17.42 -2.84
CA PHE A 358 -9.33 -18.71 -2.56
C PHE A 358 -9.70 -19.79 -3.60
N HIS A 359 -10.98 -19.88 -3.99
CA HIS A 359 -11.40 -20.81 -5.04
C HIS A 359 -10.74 -20.52 -6.38
N LEU A 360 -10.69 -19.26 -6.80
CA LEU A 360 -10.04 -18.82 -8.02
C LEU A 360 -8.54 -19.19 -8.00
N GLU A 361 -7.83 -18.84 -6.92
CA GLU A 361 -6.39 -19.13 -6.80
C GLU A 361 -6.11 -20.65 -6.79
N CYS A 362 -6.98 -21.46 -6.17
CA CYS A 362 -6.88 -22.91 -6.24
C CYS A 362 -7.04 -23.43 -7.67
N ASP A 363 -8.00 -22.87 -8.42
CA ASP A 363 -8.29 -23.31 -9.79
C ASP A 363 -7.20 -22.94 -10.77
N GLU A 364 -6.67 -21.72 -10.66
CA GLU A 364 -5.53 -21.25 -11.44
C GLU A 364 -4.29 -22.07 -11.12
N THR A 365 -4.00 -22.32 -9.84
CA THR A 365 -2.85 -23.15 -9.43
C THR A 365 -3.02 -24.59 -9.90
N ALA A 366 -4.23 -25.16 -9.80
CA ALA A 366 -4.52 -26.51 -10.30
C ALA A 366 -4.47 -26.61 -11.83
N ALA A 367 -4.87 -25.57 -12.56
CA ALA A 367 -4.69 -25.49 -14.01
C ALA A 367 -3.19 -25.44 -14.37
N TRP A 368 -2.42 -24.60 -13.69
CA TRP A 368 -0.98 -24.51 -13.89
C TRP A 368 -0.27 -25.86 -13.65
N MET A 369 -0.66 -26.60 -12.61
CA MET A 369 -0.15 -27.95 -12.34
C MET A 369 -0.53 -28.96 -13.43
N ARG A 370 -1.77 -28.91 -13.94
CA ARG A 370 -2.20 -29.77 -15.06
C ARG A 370 -1.43 -29.46 -16.34
N ASP A 371 -1.18 -28.20 -16.65
CA ASP A 371 -0.38 -27.79 -17.81
C ASP A 371 1.07 -28.31 -17.70
N LYS A 372 1.67 -28.23 -16.51
CA LYS A 372 3.01 -28.82 -16.27
C LYS A 372 3.01 -30.33 -16.38
N THR A 373 1.97 -30.99 -15.89
CA THR A 373 1.82 -32.45 -16.01
C THR A 373 1.76 -32.85 -17.48
N HIS A 374 0.93 -32.18 -18.26
CA HIS A 374 0.84 -32.40 -19.70
C HIS A 374 2.16 -32.11 -20.43
N ALA A 375 2.89 -31.06 -20.03
CA ALA A 375 4.22 -30.77 -20.55
C ALA A 375 5.24 -31.88 -20.26
N ILE A 376 5.10 -32.62 -19.16
CA ILE A 376 5.94 -33.81 -18.86
C ILE A 376 5.49 -34.99 -19.73
N GLU A 377 4.19 -35.26 -19.81
CA GLU A 377 3.64 -36.39 -20.59
C GLU A 377 3.99 -36.29 -22.07
N SER A 378 3.93 -35.08 -22.65
CA SER A 378 4.34 -34.85 -24.05
C SER A 378 5.80 -35.16 -24.34
N THR A 379 6.64 -35.40 -23.32
CA THR A 379 8.04 -35.82 -23.52
C THR A 379 8.21 -37.32 -23.71
N ARG A 380 7.15 -38.14 -23.54
CA ARG A 380 7.25 -39.62 -23.56
C ARG A 380 7.86 -40.15 -24.87
N ASP A 381 7.50 -39.58 -26.01
CA ASP A 381 7.90 -40.09 -27.34
C ASP A 381 9.25 -39.57 -27.86
N SER A 382 9.90 -38.63 -27.16
CA SER A 382 11.06 -37.88 -27.71
C SER A 382 12.44 -38.39 -27.23
N GLY A 383 12.55 -39.66 -26.83
CA GLY A 383 13.73 -40.20 -26.14
C GLY A 383 14.74 -40.96 -27.01
N ASP A 384 14.74 -40.76 -28.33
CA ASP A 384 15.41 -41.67 -29.27
C ASP A 384 16.94 -41.50 -29.38
N ASP A 385 17.49 -40.35 -29.01
CA ASP A 385 18.92 -40.04 -29.12
C ASP A 385 19.49 -39.34 -27.86
N VAL A 386 20.80 -39.43 -27.68
CA VAL A 386 21.49 -38.89 -26.47
C VAL A 386 21.38 -37.36 -26.38
N ALA A 387 21.29 -36.67 -27.53
CA ALA A 387 21.15 -35.22 -27.57
C ALA A 387 19.71 -34.77 -27.22
N SER A 388 18.67 -35.45 -27.74
CA SER A 388 17.28 -35.22 -27.31
C SER A 388 17.07 -35.58 -25.84
N ALA A 389 17.63 -36.68 -25.34
CA ALA A 389 17.56 -37.05 -23.93
C ALA A 389 18.19 -35.99 -23.00
N SER A 390 19.34 -35.43 -23.37
CA SER A 390 19.99 -34.35 -22.62
C SER A 390 19.17 -33.05 -22.65
N ALA A 391 18.52 -32.75 -23.77
CA ALA A 391 17.63 -31.59 -23.90
C ALA A 391 16.35 -31.76 -23.07
N LEU A 392 15.77 -32.97 -23.06
CA LEU A 392 14.63 -33.32 -22.21
C LEU A 392 15.00 -33.24 -20.72
N GLN A 393 16.19 -33.68 -20.33
CA GLN A 393 16.66 -33.58 -18.96
C GLN A 393 16.79 -32.11 -18.50
N ARG A 394 17.28 -31.21 -19.37
CA ARG A 394 17.27 -29.76 -19.08
C ARG A 394 15.86 -29.20 -18.91
N LYS A 395 14.90 -29.62 -19.76
CA LYS A 395 13.49 -29.21 -19.62
C LYS A 395 12.89 -29.70 -18.29
N LEU A 396 13.14 -30.95 -17.90
CA LEU A 396 12.69 -31.49 -16.62
C LEU A 396 13.36 -30.80 -15.42
N CYS A 397 14.63 -30.41 -15.52
CA CYS A 397 15.27 -29.55 -14.52
C CYS A 397 14.63 -28.16 -14.43
N GLY A 398 14.16 -27.61 -15.56
CA GLY A 398 13.37 -26.38 -15.57
C GLY A 398 12.04 -26.54 -14.84
N ILE A 399 11.30 -27.61 -15.16
CA ILE A 399 10.04 -27.95 -14.50
C ILE A 399 10.26 -28.20 -13.00
N ALA A 400 11.37 -28.82 -12.60
CA ALA A 400 11.71 -29.02 -11.19
C ALA A 400 11.89 -27.71 -10.41
N ARG A 401 12.32 -26.62 -11.06
CA ARG A 401 12.34 -25.28 -10.42
C ARG A 401 10.94 -24.72 -10.26
N ASP A 402 10.10 -24.87 -11.29
CA ASP A 402 8.69 -24.47 -11.22
C ASP A 402 7.96 -25.21 -10.08
N LEU A 403 8.30 -26.48 -9.83
CA LEU A 403 7.76 -27.25 -8.71
C LEU A 403 8.03 -26.60 -7.34
N ALA A 404 9.19 -25.98 -7.11
CA ALA A 404 9.45 -25.31 -5.84
C ALA A 404 8.52 -24.11 -5.61
N ALA A 405 8.22 -23.37 -6.68
CA ALA A 405 7.26 -22.26 -6.63
C ALA A 405 5.82 -22.76 -6.45
N ILE A 406 5.44 -23.81 -7.18
CA ILE A 406 4.12 -24.47 -7.03
C ILE A 406 3.95 -25.00 -5.60
N GLU A 407 4.97 -25.66 -5.04
CA GLU A 407 4.93 -26.20 -3.68
C GLU A 407 4.72 -25.09 -2.64
N GLY A 408 5.40 -23.95 -2.80
CA GLY A 408 5.16 -22.77 -1.98
C GLY A 408 3.71 -22.32 -2.03
N LYS A 409 3.16 -22.17 -3.25
CA LYS A 409 1.78 -21.73 -3.45
C LYS A 409 0.75 -22.73 -2.91
N VAL A 410 0.97 -24.04 -3.08
CA VAL A 410 0.12 -25.10 -2.53
C VAL A 410 0.12 -25.06 -1.00
N LYS A 411 1.27 -24.84 -0.36
CA LYS A 411 1.37 -24.69 1.11
C LYS A 411 0.63 -23.45 1.61
N GLU A 412 0.79 -22.32 0.93
CA GLU A 412 0.06 -21.09 1.24
C GLU A 412 -1.44 -21.28 1.13
N LEU A 413 -1.92 -21.82 0.01
CA LEU A 413 -3.35 -22.07 -0.23
C LEU A 413 -3.92 -23.09 0.76
N ARG A 414 -3.15 -24.10 1.17
CA ARG A 414 -3.57 -25.02 2.24
C ARG A 414 -3.75 -24.29 3.57
N ALA A 415 -2.82 -23.42 3.95
CA ALA A 415 -2.94 -22.63 5.18
C ALA A 415 -4.15 -21.69 5.13
N VAL A 416 -4.41 -21.07 3.97
CA VAL A 416 -5.62 -20.25 3.72
C VAL A 416 -6.88 -21.12 3.84
N ALA A 417 -6.89 -22.32 3.28
CA ALA A 417 -8.01 -23.25 3.37
C ALA A 417 -8.32 -23.63 4.82
N ASP A 418 -7.29 -23.93 5.62
CA ASP A 418 -7.44 -24.28 7.04
C ASP A 418 -7.97 -23.09 7.86
N ALA A 419 -7.46 -21.88 7.60
CA ALA A 419 -7.96 -20.66 8.23
C ALA A 419 -9.44 -20.42 7.88
N LEU A 420 -9.80 -20.41 6.60
CA LEU A 420 -11.18 -20.19 6.14
C LEU A 420 -12.14 -21.29 6.62
N ALA A 421 -11.67 -22.54 6.71
CA ALA A 421 -12.44 -23.67 7.22
C ALA A 421 -12.72 -23.55 8.72
N SER A 422 -11.85 -22.89 9.49
CA SER A 422 -12.04 -22.64 10.93
C SER A 422 -13.03 -21.51 11.20
N GLU A 423 -13.12 -20.53 10.31
CA GLU A 423 -14.02 -19.37 10.45
C GLU A 423 -15.48 -19.70 10.15
N ARG A 424 -15.76 -20.64 9.23
CA ARG A 424 -17.13 -21.00 8.82
C ARG A 424 -17.33 -22.50 8.59
N GLU A 425 -17.83 -23.19 9.61
CA GLU A 425 -18.14 -24.63 9.59
C GLU A 425 -19.06 -25.04 8.41
N GLU A 426 -20.03 -24.20 8.04
CA GLU A 426 -20.99 -24.49 6.96
C GLU A 426 -20.34 -24.62 5.57
N LYS A 427 -19.28 -23.85 5.31
CA LYS A 427 -18.59 -23.82 3.99
C LYS A 427 -17.30 -24.65 3.97
N THR A 428 -16.87 -25.15 5.11
CA THR A 428 -15.75 -26.08 5.26
C THR A 428 -15.74 -27.23 4.24
N PRO A 429 -16.85 -27.94 3.92
CA PRO A 429 -16.81 -29.04 2.95
C PRO A 429 -16.42 -28.56 1.55
N GLN A 430 -16.92 -27.39 1.11
CA GLN A 430 -16.59 -26.82 -0.20
C GLN A 430 -15.13 -26.37 -0.26
N ILE A 431 -14.65 -25.67 0.78
CA ILE A 431 -13.26 -25.21 0.90
C ILE A 431 -12.29 -26.40 0.87
N ARG A 432 -12.57 -27.44 1.69
CA ARG A 432 -11.74 -28.65 1.74
C ARG A 432 -11.77 -29.46 0.45
N ALA A 433 -12.93 -29.55 -0.21
CA ALA A 433 -13.02 -30.23 -1.51
C ALA A 433 -12.14 -29.54 -2.57
N ARG A 434 -12.11 -28.19 -2.59
CA ARG A 434 -11.25 -27.45 -3.53
C ARG A 434 -9.76 -27.60 -3.20
N ALA A 435 -9.39 -27.50 -1.92
CA ALA A 435 -8.03 -27.76 -1.48
C ALA A 435 -7.57 -29.19 -1.84
N ALA A 436 -8.41 -30.20 -1.61
CA ALA A 436 -8.11 -31.59 -1.94
C ALA A 436 -7.94 -31.81 -3.45
N ALA A 437 -8.74 -31.15 -4.29
CA ALA A 437 -8.58 -31.21 -5.75
C ALA A 437 -7.24 -30.61 -6.21
N MET A 438 -6.83 -29.48 -5.62
CA MET A 438 -5.52 -28.87 -5.85
C MET A 438 -4.38 -29.80 -5.37
N GLU A 439 -4.49 -30.37 -4.16
CA GLU A 439 -3.49 -31.32 -3.64
C GLU A 439 -3.38 -32.59 -4.49
N ALA A 440 -4.50 -33.08 -5.04
CA ALA A 440 -4.50 -34.21 -5.96
C ALA A 440 -3.73 -33.90 -7.26
N ALA A 441 -3.94 -32.72 -7.84
CA ALA A 441 -3.20 -32.26 -9.02
C ALA A 441 -1.70 -32.08 -8.72
N TRP A 442 -1.35 -31.63 -7.50
CA TRP A 442 0.04 -31.54 -7.04
C TRP A 442 0.72 -32.90 -6.95
N GLU A 443 0.07 -33.87 -6.31
CA GLU A 443 0.61 -35.22 -6.18
C GLU A 443 0.69 -35.95 -7.52
N GLU A 444 -0.23 -35.68 -8.45
CA GLU A 444 -0.15 -36.16 -9.83
C GLU A 444 1.06 -35.61 -10.57
N LEU A 445 1.28 -34.29 -10.55
CA LEU A 445 2.45 -33.66 -11.15
C LEU A 445 3.77 -34.26 -10.61
N ARG A 446 3.87 -34.42 -9.27
CA ARG A 446 5.06 -35.02 -8.64
C ARG A 446 5.26 -36.47 -9.03
N ARG A 447 4.17 -37.23 -9.18
CA ARG A 447 4.22 -38.64 -9.58
C ARG A 447 4.71 -38.76 -11.02
N GLU A 448 4.16 -37.97 -11.93
CA GLU A 448 4.52 -38.01 -13.34
C GLU A 448 5.96 -37.53 -13.58
N LEU A 449 6.41 -36.49 -12.86
CA LEU A 449 7.81 -36.07 -12.91
C LEU A 449 8.76 -37.17 -12.45
N ARG A 450 8.47 -37.84 -11.33
CA ARG A 450 9.30 -38.94 -10.81
C ARG A 450 9.35 -40.10 -11.79
N ARG A 451 8.19 -40.57 -12.25
CA ARG A 451 8.10 -41.63 -13.28
C ARG A 451 8.90 -41.29 -14.52
N ARG A 452 8.83 -40.04 -15.00
CA ARG A 452 9.59 -39.62 -16.18
C ARG A 452 11.09 -39.56 -15.92
N GLN A 453 11.53 -39.09 -14.75
CA GLN A 453 12.94 -39.08 -14.36
C GLN A 453 13.51 -40.51 -14.25
N GLU A 454 12.77 -41.43 -13.63
CA GLU A 454 13.14 -42.85 -13.53
C GLU A 454 13.25 -43.48 -14.93
N ALA A 455 12.23 -43.32 -15.77
CA ALA A 455 12.24 -43.84 -17.15
C ALA A 455 13.39 -43.29 -18.01
N LEU A 456 13.73 -41.99 -17.87
CA LEU A 456 14.89 -41.41 -18.55
C LEU A 456 16.22 -41.95 -18.00
N GLY A 457 16.30 -42.20 -16.69
CA GLY A 457 17.45 -42.85 -16.06
C GLY A 457 17.68 -44.25 -16.61
N GLU A 458 16.63 -45.08 -16.64
CA GLU A 458 16.65 -46.42 -17.23
C GLU A 458 17.06 -46.39 -18.70
N ALA A 459 16.49 -45.49 -19.50
CA ALA A 459 16.85 -45.35 -20.91
C ALA A 459 18.32 -44.96 -21.11
N ALA A 460 18.86 -44.06 -20.27
CA ALA A 460 20.27 -43.68 -20.31
C ALA A 460 21.21 -44.82 -19.92
N GLU A 461 20.84 -45.61 -18.89
CA GLU A 461 21.61 -46.80 -18.50
C GLU A 461 21.60 -47.88 -19.59
N LEU A 462 20.44 -48.12 -20.20
CA LEU A 462 20.31 -49.08 -21.30
C LEU A 462 21.18 -48.68 -22.51
N GLN A 463 21.20 -47.39 -22.85
CA GLN A 463 22.06 -46.86 -23.92
C GLN A 463 23.54 -47.03 -23.60
N ARG A 464 23.95 -46.80 -22.34
CA ARG A 464 25.32 -47.04 -21.88
C ARG A 464 25.70 -48.52 -22.04
N LEU A 465 24.85 -49.43 -21.56
CA LEU A 465 25.07 -50.87 -21.65
C LEU A 465 25.16 -51.35 -23.10
N LEU A 466 24.30 -50.84 -23.99
CA LEU A 466 24.37 -51.12 -25.43
C LEU A 466 25.71 -50.68 -26.03
N ARG A 467 26.19 -49.48 -25.70
CA ARG A 467 27.48 -48.97 -26.17
C ARG A 467 28.63 -49.83 -25.66
N ASP A 468 28.60 -50.21 -24.39
CA ASP A 468 29.65 -51.03 -23.76
C ASP A 468 29.65 -52.46 -24.36
N ALA A 469 28.47 -53.03 -24.64
CA ALA A 469 28.32 -54.30 -25.35
C ALA A 469 28.88 -54.24 -26.79
N VAL A 470 28.61 -53.16 -27.54
CA VAL A 470 29.19 -52.94 -28.88
C VAL A 470 30.72 -52.87 -28.81
N ALA A 471 31.27 -52.16 -27.83
CA ALA A 471 32.72 -52.05 -27.64
C ALA A 471 33.36 -53.40 -27.29
N LEU A 472 32.72 -54.20 -26.43
CA LEU A 472 33.15 -55.56 -26.11
C LEU A 472 33.08 -56.48 -27.33
N GLN A 473 32.02 -56.41 -28.14
CA GLN A 473 31.89 -57.19 -29.37
C GLN A 473 33.03 -56.88 -30.36
N ALA A 474 33.37 -55.59 -30.52
CA ALA A 474 34.47 -55.17 -31.38
C ALA A 474 35.85 -55.62 -30.87
N TRP A 475 36.04 -55.70 -29.55
CA TRP A 475 37.25 -56.30 -28.99
C TRP A 475 37.27 -57.82 -29.19
N LEU A 476 36.15 -58.51 -28.93
CA LEU A 476 36.01 -59.96 -29.07
C LEU A 476 36.32 -60.41 -30.50
N ALA A 477 35.77 -59.74 -31.51
CA ALA A 477 36.06 -60.03 -32.91
C ALA A 477 37.55 -59.89 -33.26
N ARG A 478 38.24 -58.87 -32.70
CA ARG A 478 39.69 -58.70 -32.89
C ARG A 478 40.49 -59.81 -32.21
N ALA A 479 40.10 -60.20 -30.99
CA ALA A 479 40.73 -61.29 -30.26
C ALA A 479 40.51 -62.65 -30.96
N GLN A 480 39.32 -62.90 -31.50
CA GLN A 480 39.00 -64.10 -32.28
C GLN A 480 39.85 -64.17 -33.55
N ALA A 481 39.96 -63.07 -34.30
CA ALA A 481 40.83 -62.99 -35.48
C ALA A 481 42.30 -63.26 -35.12
N ALA A 482 42.78 -62.71 -33.99
CA ALA A 482 44.11 -63.00 -33.49
C ALA A 482 44.26 -64.47 -33.07
N ALA A 483 43.25 -65.11 -32.46
CA ALA A 483 43.32 -66.52 -32.06
C ALA A 483 43.18 -67.50 -33.24
N ALA A 484 42.49 -67.10 -34.32
CA ALA A 484 42.26 -67.91 -35.52
C ALA A 484 43.37 -67.84 -36.56
N CYS A 485 44.43 -67.06 -36.33
CA CYS A 485 45.50 -66.93 -37.32
C CYS A 485 46.29 -68.25 -37.48
N ASP A 486 46.35 -68.72 -38.73
CA ASP A 486 46.88 -70.02 -39.15
C ASP A 486 48.34 -69.97 -39.61
N ASP A 487 49.07 -68.89 -39.30
CA ASP A 487 50.47 -68.73 -39.71
C ASP A 487 51.32 -69.91 -39.21
N VAL A 488 52.00 -70.58 -40.14
CA VAL A 488 52.92 -71.69 -39.85
C VAL A 488 54.32 -71.09 -39.69
N PRO A 489 54.97 -71.22 -38.53
CA PRO A 489 56.28 -70.60 -38.37
C PRO A 489 57.31 -71.34 -39.26
N ALA A 490 58.38 -70.69 -39.75
CA ALA A 490 59.37 -71.37 -40.60
C ALA A 490 60.58 -71.85 -39.80
N THR A 491 60.89 -71.15 -38.70
CA THR A 491 62.03 -71.45 -37.82
C THR A 491 61.59 -71.70 -36.38
N LEU A 492 62.46 -72.30 -35.56
CA LEU A 492 62.19 -72.49 -34.13
C LEU A 492 61.98 -71.14 -33.41
N ALA A 493 62.82 -70.14 -33.70
CA ALA A 493 62.71 -68.81 -33.08
C ALA A 493 61.39 -68.09 -33.41
N GLU A 494 60.88 -68.26 -34.64
CA GLU A 494 59.56 -67.75 -35.01
C GLU A 494 58.42 -68.46 -34.27
N ALA A 495 58.51 -69.78 -34.08
CA ALA A 495 57.52 -70.55 -33.34
C ALA A 495 57.44 -70.13 -31.86
N GLU A 496 58.59 -69.96 -31.22
CA GLU A 496 58.69 -69.50 -29.82
C GLU A 496 58.14 -68.08 -29.67
N ARG A 497 58.44 -67.17 -30.62
CA ARG A 497 57.89 -65.81 -30.63
C ARG A 497 56.36 -65.81 -30.78
N MET A 498 55.83 -66.62 -31.70
CA MET A 498 54.39 -66.72 -31.93
C MET A 498 53.66 -67.33 -30.74
N LEU A 499 54.27 -68.31 -30.07
CA LEU A 499 53.77 -68.87 -28.81
C LEU A 499 53.73 -67.80 -27.71
N SER A 500 54.80 -67.02 -27.56
CA SER A 500 54.86 -65.92 -26.57
C SER A 500 53.79 -64.84 -26.82
N GLN A 501 53.55 -64.47 -28.09
CA GLN A 501 52.48 -63.54 -28.46
C GLN A 501 51.08 -64.12 -28.16
N HIS A 502 50.88 -65.40 -28.41
CA HIS A 502 49.61 -66.11 -28.13
C HIS A 502 49.35 -66.23 -26.62
N GLU A 503 50.39 -66.44 -25.81
CA GLU A 503 50.31 -66.39 -24.34
C GLU A 503 50.00 -64.98 -23.82
N SER A 504 50.52 -63.94 -24.47
CA SER A 504 50.16 -62.55 -24.17
C SER A 504 48.68 -62.27 -24.46
N LEU A 505 48.14 -62.77 -25.58
CA LEU A 505 46.71 -62.70 -25.88
C LEU A 505 45.89 -63.43 -24.80
N GLY A 506 46.35 -64.60 -24.33
CA GLY A 506 45.70 -65.34 -23.24
C GLY A 506 45.60 -64.54 -21.94
N LYS A 507 46.63 -63.76 -21.59
CA LYS A 507 46.59 -62.84 -20.44
C LYS A 507 45.57 -61.71 -20.62
N GLU A 508 45.48 -61.15 -21.83
CA GLU A 508 44.48 -60.12 -22.16
C GLU A 508 43.05 -60.67 -22.07
N ILE A 509 42.82 -61.88 -22.59
CA ILE A 509 41.52 -62.58 -22.49
C ILE A 509 41.13 -62.81 -21.03
N ALA A 510 42.09 -63.26 -20.20
CA ALA A 510 41.85 -63.46 -18.77
C ALA A 510 41.48 -62.15 -18.05
N GLN A 511 42.20 -61.06 -18.33
CA GLN A 511 41.93 -59.75 -17.75
C GLN A 511 40.56 -59.19 -18.17
N ARG A 512 40.21 -59.32 -19.46
CA ARG A 512 38.91 -58.87 -20.00
C ARG A 512 37.75 -59.78 -19.63
N GLY A 513 38.02 -60.99 -19.12
CA GLY A 513 36.99 -61.94 -18.70
C GLY A 513 36.14 -61.43 -17.54
N ASP A 514 36.72 -60.68 -16.61
CA ASP A 514 35.96 -60.06 -15.52
C ASP A 514 35.07 -58.93 -16.03
N ASP A 515 35.60 -58.06 -16.90
CA ASP A 515 34.84 -56.98 -17.55
C ASP A 515 33.66 -57.53 -18.36
N TYR A 516 33.89 -58.60 -19.11
CA TYR A 516 32.88 -59.32 -19.88
C TYR A 516 31.76 -59.86 -18.97
N ARG A 517 32.13 -60.59 -17.90
CA ARG A 517 31.16 -61.17 -16.96
C ARG A 517 30.33 -60.07 -16.28
N ALA A 518 30.97 -58.98 -15.86
CA ALA A 518 30.30 -57.86 -15.23
C ALA A 518 29.33 -57.15 -16.20
N ALA A 519 29.76 -56.88 -17.43
CA ALA A 519 28.93 -56.25 -18.46
C ALA A 519 27.73 -57.14 -18.85
N CYS A 520 27.93 -58.46 -18.97
CA CYS A 520 26.85 -59.39 -19.26
C CYS A 520 25.87 -59.52 -18.09
N ALA A 521 26.35 -59.58 -16.85
CA ALA A 521 25.48 -59.63 -15.67
C ALA A 521 24.61 -58.37 -15.57
N ALA A 522 25.22 -57.18 -15.68
CA ALA A 522 24.51 -55.90 -15.65
C ALA A 522 23.55 -55.77 -16.84
N GLY A 523 23.98 -56.16 -18.05
CA GLY A 523 23.17 -56.12 -19.26
C GLY A 523 21.95 -57.05 -19.20
N ARG A 524 22.10 -58.27 -18.67
CA ARG A 524 20.98 -59.21 -18.49
C ARG A 524 20.01 -58.76 -17.42
N GLN A 525 20.49 -58.19 -16.31
CA GLN A 525 19.60 -57.62 -15.29
C GLN A 525 18.76 -56.48 -15.87
N ALA A 526 19.38 -55.55 -16.61
CA ALA A 526 18.66 -54.47 -17.28
C ALA A 526 17.71 -54.95 -18.39
N ALA A 527 18.03 -56.05 -19.08
CA ALA A 527 17.18 -56.65 -20.11
C ALA A 527 16.02 -57.48 -19.52
N ALA A 528 16.20 -58.05 -18.31
CA ALA A 528 15.20 -58.88 -17.63
C ALA A 528 14.21 -58.08 -16.76
N ALA A 529 14.52 -56.83 -16.44
CA ALA A 529 13.68 -55.95 -15.62
C ALA A 529 12.38 -55.46 -16.30
N ALA A 530 11.98 -56.04 -17.44
CA ALA A 530 10.77 -55.69 -18.17
C ALA A 530 9.62 -56.64 -17.83
N GLU A 531 8.42 -56.11 -17.63
CA GLU A 531 7.18 -56.90 -17.72
C GLU A 531 6.95 -57.31 -19.19
N GLU A 532 6.42 -58.52 -19.43
CA GLU A 532 6.39 -59.20 -20.75
C GLU A 532 5.66 -58.43 -21.88
N GLU A 533 4.91 -57.37 -21.58
CA GLU A 533 4.09 -56.64 -22.57
C GLU A 533 4.78 -55.41 -23.21
N GLU A 534 5.93 -54.94 -22.70
CA GLU A 534 6.64 -53.74 -23.20
C GLU A 534 8.10 -54.05 -23.62
N GLU A 535 8.30 -54.88 -24.65
CA GLU A 535 9.64 -55.13 -25.20
C GLU A 535 10.15 -53.93 -26.04
N ASP A 536 10.79 -52.98 -25.35
CA ASP A 536 11.61 -51.92 -25.97
C ASP A 536 12.61 -52.56 -26.97
N ALA A 537 12.64 -52.03 -28.19
CA ALA A 537 13.57 -52.43 -29.25
C ALA A 537 15.04 -52.38 -28.78
N ARG A 538 15.37 -51.46 -27.87
CA ARG A 538 16.70 -51.35 -27.27
C ARG A 538 17.03 -52.50 -26.33
N ARG A 539 16.07 -52.95 -25.49
CA ARG A 539 16.25 -54.11 -24.61
C ARG A 539 16.41 -55.39 -25.42
N ARG A 540 15.62 -55.57 -26.49
CA ARG A 540 15.78 -56.67 -27.46
C ARG A 540 17.15 -56.65 -28.14
N SER A 541 17.59 -55.49 -28.61
CA SER A 541 18.93 -55.31 -29.21
C SER A 541 20.05 -55.65 -28.23
N LEU A 542 19.91 -55.24 -26.95
CA LEU A 542 20.89 -55.58 -25.92
C LEU A 542 20.95 -57.09 -25.70
N ARG A 543 19.79 -57.76 -25.57
CA ARG A 543 19.72 -59.22 -25.40
C ARG A 543 20.40 -59.97 -26.53
N LEU A 544 20.06 -59.64 -27.78
CA LEU A 544 20.69 -60.25 -28.96
C LEU A 544 22.21 -60.05 -28.98
N ARG A 545 22.69 -58.87 -28.56
CA ARG A 545 24.13 -58.59 -28.49
C ARG A 545 24.84 -59.36 -27.38
N LEU A 546 24.20 -59.51 -26.22
CA LEU A 546 24.73 -60.31 -25.12
C LEU A 546 24.82 -61.79 -25.51
N ASP A 547 23.79 -62.35 -26.15
CA ASP A 547 23.82 -63.74 -26.62
C ASP A 547 24.92 -63.96 -27.67
N ALA A 548 25.12 -63.00 -28.58
CA ALA A 548 26.22 -63.03 -29.55
C ALA A 548 27.60 -62.90 -28.88
N LEU A 549 27.69 -62.15 -27.78
CA LEU A 549 28.90 -62.05 -26.97
C LEU A 549 29.23 -63.38 -26.28
N ASP A 550 28.26 -64.11 -25.72
CA ASP A 550 28.49 -65.43 -25.13
C ASP A 550 29.02 -66.43 -26.17
N ALA A 551 28.31 -66.53 -27.30
CA ALA A 551 28.72 -67.43 -28.38
C ALA A 551 30.13 -67.12 -28.87
N GLY A 552 30.44 -65.83 -29.07
CA GLY A 552 31.78 -65.42 -29.49
C GLY A 552 32.85 -65.67 -28.42
N TRP A 553 32.52 -65.57 -27.12
CA TRP A 553 33.46 -65.81 -26.03
C TRP A 553 33.81 -67.30 -25.90
N GLU A 554 32.83 -68.18 -26.06
CA GLU A 554 33.04 -69.63 -26.15
C GLU A 554 33.89 -70.00 -27.37
N GLU A 555 33.57 -69.41 -28.53
CA GLU A 555 34.35 -69.60 -29.76
C GLU A 555 35.80 -69.12 -29.60
N LEU A 556 36.01 -67.95 -29.00
CA LEU A 556 37.36 -67.44 -28.70
C LEU A 556 38.15 -68.41 -27.83
N ALA A 557 37.53 -68.97 -26.78
CA ALA A 557 38.17 -69.94 -25.91
C ALA A 557 38.60 -71.19 -26.69
N GLN A 558 37.74 -71.69 -27.59
CA GLN A 558 38.05 -72.84 -28.43
C GLN A 558 39.17 -72.54 -29.43
N LEU A 559 39.10 -71.40 -30.14
CA LEU A 559 40.12 -70.96 -31.10
C LEU A 559 41.47 -70.79 -30.42
N TRP A 560 41.49 -70.15 -29.24
CA TRP A 560 42.72 -69.94 -28.49
C TRP A 560 43.35 -71.27 -28.06
N GLN A 561 42.56 -72.23 -27.56
CA GLN A 561 43.06 -73.56 -27.18
C GLN A 561 43.60 -74.35 -28.38
N ARG A 562 42.89 -74.33 -29.51
CA ARG A 562 43.34 -75.01 -30.74
C ARG A 562 44.67 -74.42 -31.23
N ARG A 563 44.80 -73.09 -31.27
CA ARG A 563 46.05 -72.43 -31.66
C ARG A 563 47.17 -72.69 -30.65
N GLN A 564 46.86 -72.72 -29.36
CA GLN A 564 47.83 -73.06 -28.30
C GLN A 564 48.40 -74.48 -28.49
N GLN A 565 47.54 -75.45 -28.79
CA GLN A 565 47.97 -76.83 -29.07
C GLN A 565 48.84 -76.89 -30.33
N ARG A 566 48.40 -76.25 -31.43
CA ARG A 566 49.16 -76.21 -32.69
C ARG A 566 50.55 -75.59 -32.51
N LEU A 567 50.64 -74.40 -31.92
CA LEU A 567 51.93 -73.73 -31.69
C LEU A 567 52.85 -74.56 -30.79
N ARG A 568 52.31 -75.27 -29.78
CA ARG A 568 53.09 -76.20 -28.96
C ARG A 568 53.60 -77.39 -29.78
N HIS A 569 52.75 -77.98 -30.62
CA HIS A 569 53.15 -79.06 -31.52
C HIS A 569 54.22 -78.60 -32.52
N ASP A 570 54.09 -77.39 -33.08
CA ASP A 570 55.06 -76.82 -34.02
C ASP A 570 56.42 -76.56 -33.35
N VAL A 571 56.43 -75.98 -32.14
CA VAL A 571 57.66 -75.78 -31.35
C VAL A 571 58.30 -77.14 -31.03
N ALA A 572 57.52 -78.10 -30.54
CA ALA A 572 58.03 -79.40 -30.12
C ALA A 572 58.55 -80.24 -31.31
N PHE A 573 57.86 -80.20 -32.46
CA PHE A 573 58.31 -80.83 -33.70
C PHE A 573 59.62 -80.23 -34.20
N ARG A 574 59.78 -78.90 -34.18
CA ARG A 574 61.02 -78.26 -34.64
C ARG A 574 62.20 -78.47 -33.70
N LEU A 575 61.95 -78.53 -32.39
CA LEU A 575 62.95 -78.97 -31.43
C LEU A 575 63.42 -80.40 -31.76
N PHE A 576 62.47 -81.30 -32.05
CA PHE A 576 62.78 -82.68 -32.44
C PHE A 576 63.54 -82.78 -33.78
N LEU A 577 63.15 -82.03 -34.81
CA LEU A 577 63.88 -81.99 -36.08
C LEU A 577 65.32 -81.53 -35.89
N ARG A 578 65.53 -80.41 -35.17
CA ARG A 578 66.86 -79.89 -34.84
C ARG A 578 67.70 -80.95 -34.14
N ASP A 579 67.12 -81.66 -33.17
CA ASP A 579 67.85 -82.66 -32.38
C ASP A 579 68.11 -83.95 -33.18
N CYS A 580 67.21 -84.33 -34.10
CA CYS A 580 67.40 -85.44 -35.03
C CYS A 580 68.49 -85.17 -36.07
N GLU A 581 68.56 -83.96 -36.64
CA GLU A 581 69.63 -83.58 -37.56
C GLU A 581 71.00 -83.67 -36.89
N GLN A 582 71.13 -83.21 -35.64
CA GLN A 582 72.35 -83.34 -34.86
C GLN A 582 72.75 -84.81 -34.61
N ALA A 583 71.77 -85.66 -34.32
CA ALA A 583 72.01 -87.09 -34.11
C ALA A 583 72.33 -87.83 -35.42
N ALA A 584 71.65 -87.52 -36.53
CA ALA A 584 71.90 -88.07 -37.84
C ALA A 584 73.31 -87.73 -38.35
N GLY A 585 73.79 -86.51 -38.11
CA GLY A 585 75.18 -86.12 -38.37
C GLY A 585 76.18 -86.95 -37.57
N SER A 586 75.85 -87.27 -36.31
CA SER A 586 76.70 -88.12 -35.45
C SER A 586 76.70 -89.60 -35.90
N LEU A 587 75.55 -90.14 -36.33
CA LEU A 587 75.42 -91.51 -36.84
C LEU A 587 76.12 -91.71 -38.19
N ALA A 588 76.08 -90.71 -39.07
CA ALA A 588 76.80 -90.74 -40.35
C ALA A 588 78.33 -90.82 -40.14
N ALA A 589 78.84 -90.12 -39.14
CA ALA A 589 80.26 -90.19 -38.78
C ALA A 589 80.66 -91.60 -38.29
N GLN A 590 79.76 -92.31 -37.60
CA GLN A 590 79.99 -93.70 -37.17
C GLN A 590 79.98 -94.69 -38.32
N GLU A 591 79.01 -94.58 -39.25
CA GLU A 591 78.93 -95.41 -40.46
C GLU A 591 80.24 -95.33 -41.25
N PHE A 592 80.75 -94.11 -41.43
CA PHE A 592 82.01 -93.87 -42.11
C PHE A 592 83.19 -94.57 -41.40
N ALA A 593 83.25 -94.47 -40.07
CA ALA A 593 84.31 -95.10 -39.29
C ALA A 593 84.26 -96.63 -39.37
N LEU A 594 83.07 -97.23 -39.36
CA LEU A 594 82.86 -98.69 -39.41
C LEU A 594 83.18 -99.31 -40.78
N ALA A 595 82.90 -98.61 -41.87
CA ALA A 595 83.15 -99.12 -43.22
C ALA A 595 84.65 -99.16 -43.58
N HIS A 596 85.50 -98.40 -42.88
CA HIS A 596 86.91 -98.19 -43.24
C HIS A 596 87.89 -98.88 -42.29
N VAL A 597 87.50 -100.03 -41.73
CA VAL A 597 88.36 -100.83 -40.86
C VAL A 597 88.92 -102.04 -41.63
N GLU A 598 90.24 -102.07 -41.82
CA GLU A 598 90.95 -103.16 -42.51
C GLU A 598 91.42 -104.24 -41.52
N LEU A 599 91.45 -105.50 -41.99
CA LEU A 599 91.92 -106.65 -41.23
C LEU A 599 93.45 -106.65 -41.15
N PRO A 600 94.05 -106.49 -39.95
CA PRO A 600 95.50 -106.45 -39.83
C PRO A 600 96.16 -107.79 -40.13
N ALA A 601 97.36 -107.76 -40.73
CA ALA A 601 98.13 -108.95 -41.08
C ALA A 601 99.11 -109.40 -39.96
N SER A 602 98.99 -108.86 -38.75
CA SER A 602 99.85 -109.17 -37.61
C SER A 602 99.06 -109.27 -36.30
N LEU A 603 99.50 -110.13 -35.39
CA LEU A 603 98.84 -110.31 -34.09
C LEU A 603 98.74 -109.00 -33.27
N PRO A 604 99.81 -108.18 -33.12
CA PRO A 604 99.70 -106.91 -32.39
C PRO A 604 98.77 -105.90 -33.07
N GLY A 605 98.72 -105.92 -34.41
CA GLY A 605 97.80 -105.10 -35.18
C GLY A 605 96.34 -105.53 -34.98
N ALA A 606 96.08 -106.84 -34.98
CA ALA A 606 94.76 -107.42 -34.73
C ALA A 606 94.28 -107.11 -33.30
N GLU A 607 95.13 -107.22 -32.27
CA GLU A 607 94.79 -106.86 -30.90
C GLU A 607 94.45 -105.36 -30.72
N ALA A 608 95.23 -104.47 -31.35
CA ALA A 608 94.97 -103.03 -31.32
C ALA A 608 93.69 -102.65 -32.08
N ALA A 609 93.42 -103.30 -33.22
CA ALA A 609 92.18 -103.12 -33.98
C ALA A 609 90.95 -103.60 -33.21
N VAL A 610 91.04 -104.77 -32.53
CA VAL A 610 90.00 -105.25 -31.62
C VAL A 610 89.73 -104.22 -30.51
N LYS A 611 90.77 -103.72 -29.84
CA LYS A 611 90.60 -102.73 -28.76
C LYS A 611 89.97 -101.41 -29.25
N LYS A 612 90.43 -100.88 -30.39
CA LYS A 612 89.86 -99.67 -30.99
C LYS A 612 88.40 -99.87 -31.41
N GLN A 613 88.07 -101.08 -31.89
CA GLN A 613 86.70 -101.45 -32.22
C GLN A 613 85.83 -101.60 -30.96
N GLU A 614 86.37 -102.10 -29.85
CA GLU A 614 85.66 -102.15 -28.54
C GLU A 614 85.34 -100.75 -28.01
N ASP A 615 86.28 -99.80 -28.12
CA ASP A 615 86.04 -98.39 -27.75
C ASP A 615 84.96 -97.74 -28.66
N LEU A 616 84.99 -98.03 -29.96
CA LEU A 616 84.00 -97.54 -30.91
C LEU A 616 82.62 -98.16 -30.66
N VAL A 617 82.55 -99.44 -30.28
CA VAL A 617 81.31 -100.10 -29.83
C VAL A 617 80.74 -99.39 -28.60
N GLY A 618 81.57 -99.01 -27.63
CA GLY A 618 81.14 -98.20 -26.48
C GLY A 618 80.58 -96.82 -26.88
N ALA A 619 81.19 -96.14 -27.85
CA ALA A 619 80.68 -94.88 -28.38
C ALA A 619 79.37 -95.05 -29.20
N VAL A 620 79.23 -96.17 -29.92
CA VAL A 620 77.99 -96.59 -30.60
C VAL A 620 76.86 -96.85 -29.60
N ASP A 621 77.17 -97.43 -28.44
CA ASP A 621 76.19 -97.64 -27.37
C ASP A 621 75.70 -96.32 -26.76
N VAL A 622 76.59 -95.36 -26.45
CA VAL A 622 76.20 -94.03 -25.89
C VAL A 622 75.38 -93.21 -26.89
N LEU A 623 75.77 -93.19 -28.17
CA LEU A 623 74.96 -92.55 -29.21
C LEU A 623 73.66 -93.33 -29.45
N GLY A 624 73.65 -94.64 -29.19
CA GLY A 624 72.46 -95.47 -29.15
C GLY A 624 71.48 -95.05 -28.06
N GLU A 625 71.93 -94.75 -26.85
CA GLU A 625 71.08 -94.22 -25.76
C GLU A 625 70.48 -92.85 -26.13
N ARG A 626 71.27 -91.96 -26.74
CA ARG A 626 70.78 -90.66 -27.24
C ARG A 626 69.77 -90.83 -28.37
N ALA A 627 70.03 -91.74 -29.30
CA ALA A 627 69.11 -92.08 -30.38
C ALA A 627 67.81 -92.69 -29.86
N GLN A 628 67.87 -93.55 -28.85
CA GLN A 628 66.68 -94.10 -28.17
C GLN A 628 65.91 -93.02 -27.41
N ALA A 629 66.59 -92.06 -26.78
CA ALA A 629 65.94 -90.92 -26.13
C ALA A 629 65.23 -90.01 -27.15
N LEU A 630 65.84 -89.76 -28.31
CA LEU A 630 65.20 -89.03 -29.41
C LEU A 630 64.06 -89.82 -30.02
N ALA A 631 64.21 -91.12 -30.23
CA ALA A 631 63.14 -91.99 -30.69
C ALA A 631 61.97 -92.04 -29.68
N ALA A 632 62.25 -92.02 -28.37
CA ALA A 632 61.24 -91.88 -27.33
C ALA A 632 60.57 -90.50 -27.37
N ALA A 633 61.33 -89.41 -27.64
CA ALA A 633 60.77 -88.08 -27.81
C ALA A 633 59.88 -87.97 -29.07
N GLY A 634 60.31 -88.54 -30.20
CA GLY A 634 59.51 -88.63 -31.42
C GLY A 634 58.25 -89.49 -31.24
N ARG A 635 58.36 -90.64 -30.57
CA ARG A 635 57.18 -91.46 -30.19
C ARG A 635 56.23 -90.72 -29.26
N ARG A 636 56.72 -89.86 -28.36
CA ARG A 636 55.87 -88.98 -27.54
C ARG A 636 55.16 -87.93 -28.39
N LEU A 637 55.85 -87.29 -29.34
CA LEU A 637 55.21 -86.36 -30.28
C LEU A 637 54.08 -87.02 -31.07
N VAL A 638 54.29 -88.25 -31.54
CA VAL A 638 53.25 -89.05 -32.21
C VAL A 638 52.10 -89.37 -31.26
N ALA A 639 52.39 -89.82 -30.04
CA ALA A 639 51.37 -90.15 -29.04
C ALA A 639 50.55 -88.93 -28.59
N GLU A 640 51.14 -87.74 -28.64
CA GLU A 640 50.50 -86.44 -28.36
C GLU A 640 49.70 -85.91 -29.57
N GLY A 641 49.71 -86.61 -30.71
CA GLY A 641 48.95 -86.25 -31.90
C GLY A 641 49.56 -85.08 -32.67
N ASN A 642 50.88 -85.03 -32.80
CA ASN A 642 51.56 -84.04 -33.62
C ASN A 642 51.17 -84.20 -35.11
N PRO A 643 50.81 -83.13 -35.83
CA PRO A 643 50.39 -83.22 -37.24
C PRO A 643 51.48 -83.75 -38.18
N HIS A 644 52.75 -83.72 -37.77
CA HIS A 644 53.88 -84.27 -38.53
C HIS A 644 54.18 -85.73 -38.16
N GLU A 645 53.19 -86.49 -37.67
CA GLU A 645 53.39 -87.87 -37.16
C GLU A 645 54.09 -88.81 -38.15
N GLN A 646 53.77 -88.71 -39.44
CA GLN A 646 54.37 -89.56 -40.49
C GLN A 646 55.86 -89.23 -40.65
N GLU A 647 56.19 -87.94 -40.77
CA GLU A 647 57.57 -87.47 -40.85
C GLU A 647 58.36 -87.83 -39.58
N VAL A 648 57.74 -87.69 -38.40
CA VAL A 648 58.36 -88.09 -37.12
C VAL A 648 58.61 -89.60 -37.09
N GLN A 649 57.64 -90.43 -37.48
CA GLN A 649 57.80 -91.89 -37.52
C GLN A 649 58.90 -92.32 -38.49
N GLU A 650 58.91 -91.79 -39.71
CA GLU A 650 59.96 -92.06 -40.70
C GLU A 650 61.34 -91.67 -40.18
N LEU A 651 61.46 -90.51 -39.52
CA LEU A 651 62.72 -90.07 -38.92
C LEU A 651 63.14 -90.98 -37.75
N VAL A 652 62.21 -91.42 -36.90
CA VAL A 652 62.49 -92.34 -35.80
C VAL A 652 62.93 -93.70 -36.34
N GLU A 653 62.21 -94.26 -37.32
CA GLU A 653 62.55 -95.55 -37.95
C GLU A 653 63.88 -95.48 -38.70
N ALA A 654 64.13 -94.39 -39.42
CA ALA A 654 65.39 -94.17 -40.10
C ALA A 654 66.55 -94.07 -39.10
N LEU A 655 66.35 -93.35 -37.98
CA LEU A 655 67.35 -93.15 -36.95
C LEU A 655 67.63 -94.44 -36.17
N GLU A 656 66.60 -95.18 -35.75
CA GLU A 656 66.72 -96.49 -35.09
C GLU A 656 67.29 -97.56 -36.04
N GLY A 657 66.88 -97.55 -37.31
CA GLY A 657 67.37 -98.47 -38.33
C GLY A 657 68.84 -98.21 -38.69
N ARG A 658 69.27 -96.94 -38.78
CA ARG A 658 70.68 -96.59 -38.93
C ARG A 658 71.50 -96.98 -37.70
N GLN A 659 70.99 -96.68 -36.51
CA GLN A 659 71.65 -97.05 -35.25
C GLN A 659 71.82 -98.57 -35.10
N ARG A 660 70.78 -99.36 -35.44
CA ARG A 660 70.84 -100.82 -35.38
C ARG A 660 71.87 -101.39 -36.35
N ARG A 661 71.86 -100.93 -37.60
CA ARG A 661 72.85 -101.32 -38.61
C ARG A 661 74.27 -100.96 -38.18
N ASN A 662 74.48 -99.78 -37.59
CA ASN A 662 75.79 -99.41 -37.05
C ASN A 662 76.21 -100.34 -35.91
N ARG A 663 75.28 -100.69 -35.02
CA ARG A 663 75.56 -101.61 -33.91
C ARG A 663 75.90 -103.02 -34.41
N GLU A 664 75.13 -103.55 -35.34
CA GLU A 664 75.35 -104.87 -35.96
C GLU A 664 76.66 -104.88 -36.74
N ALA A 665 76.90 -103.88 -37.59
CA ALA A 665 78.16 -103.74 -38.32
C ALA A 665 79.35 -103.59 -37.37
N ALA A 666 79.19 -102.87 -36.25
CA ALA A 666 80.22 -102.74 -35.24
C ALA A 666 80.54 -104.08 -34.54
N GLN A 667 79.51 -104.89 -34.27
CA GLN A 667 79.63 -106.21 -33.63
C GLN A 667 80.19 -107.26 -34.60
N GLU A 668 79.69 -107.34 -35.83
CA GLU A 668 80.23 -108.23 -36.86
C GLU A 668 81.69 -107.91 -37.17
N LEU A 669 82.03 -106.62 -37.26
CA LEU A 669 83.41 -106.20 -37.46
C LEU A 669 84.28 -106.58 -36.24
N LEU A 670 83.74 -106.46 -35.02
CA LEU A 670 84.44 -106.92 -33.82
C LEU A 670 84.67 -108.43 -33.82
N GLU A 671 83.69 -109.24 -34.22
CA GLU A 671 83.82 -110.68 -34.36
C GLU A 671 84.84 -111.05 -35.44
N ARG A 672 84.77 -110.42 -36.62
CA ARG A 672 85.75 -110.61 -37.69
C ARG A 672 87.16 -110.24 -37.26
N LEU A 673 87.32 -109.18 -36.48
CA LEU A 673 88.61 -108.79 -35.92
C LEU A 673 89.09 -109.76 -34.83
N ARG A 674 88.18 -110.38 -34.07
CA ARG A 674 88.51 -111.44 -33.09
C ARG A 674 88.90 -112.74 -33.78
N ASP A 675 88.17 -113.16 -34.80
CA ASP A 675 88.52 -114.31 -35.64
C ASP A 675 89.86 -114.07 -36.35
N ASN A 676 90.09 -112.84 -36.86
CA ASN A 676 91.38 -112.46 -37.42
C ASN A 676 92.49 -112.51 -36.36
N ARG A 677 92.24 -112.04 -35.13
CA ARG A 677 93.18 -112.17 -34.02
C ARG A 677 93.49 -113.64 -33.71
N GLU A 678 92.49 -114.52 -33.69
CA GLU A 678 92.68 -115.96 -33.49
C GLU A 678 93.43 -116.62 -34.65
N LEU A 679 93.12 -116.23 -35.90
CA LEU A 679 93.85 -116.66 -37.09
C LEU A 679 95.31 -116.20 -37.05
N GLN A 680 95.58 -114.94 -36.71
CA GLN A 680 96.95 -114.42 -36.59
C GLN A 680 97.70 -115.07 -35.44
N ARG A 681 97.02 -115.39 -34.33
CA ARG A 681 97.59 -116.14 -33.21
C ARG A 681 97.96 -117.56 -33.62
N PHE A 682 97.07 -118.24 -34.35
CA PHE A 682 97.34 -119.57 -34.92
C PHE A 682 98.49 -119.53 -35.94
N LEU A 683 98.51 -118.54 -36.83
CA LEU A 683 99.59 -118.37 -37.82
C LEU A 683 100.94 -118.09 -37.15
N GLN A 684 100.95 -117.33 -36.05
CA GLN A 684 102.15 -117.10 -35.25
C GLN A 684 102.58 -118.39 -34.50
N ASP A 685 101.66 -119.08 -33.84
CA ASP A 685 101.91 -120.35 -33.15
C ASP A 685 102.42 -121.44 -34.11
N ALA A 686 101.95 -121.43 -35.37
CA ALA A 686 102.40 -122.34 -36.43
C ALA A 686 103.79 -122.01 -36.99
N GLN A 687 104.23 -120.74 -36.90
CA GLN A 687 105.58 -120.33 -37.31
C GLN A 687 106.62 -120.52 -36.19
N GLU A 688 106.20 -120.59 -34.92
CA GLU A 688 107.10 -120.76 -33.77
C GLU A 688 107.49 -122.24 -33.48
N VAL A 689 106.92 -123.22 -34.19
CA VAL A 689 107.21 -124.66 -34.04
C VAL A 689 107.80 -125.26 -35.34
N ARG A 690 109.14 -125.25 -35.47
CA ARG A 690 109.97 -126.12 -36.34
C ARG A 690 109.92 -125.98 -37.86
#